data_AF-A0A562PJ67-F1
#
_entry.id   AF-A0A562PJ67-F1
#
_cell.length_a   1.000
_cell.length_b   1.000
_cell.length_c   1.000
_cell.angle_alpha   90.00
_cell.angle_beta   90.00
_cell.angle_gamma   90.00
#
_symmetry.space_group_name_H-M   'P 1'
#
loop_
_entity.id
_entity.type
_entity.pdbx_description
1 polymer ?
#
loop_
_entity_poly.entity_id
_entity_poly.type
_entity_poly.pdbx_seq_one_letter_code
_entity_poly.pdbx_strand_id
1 'polypeptide(L)'
;MHFSSRAAAVATSLSFLLSACGSDSSPGPLIVAQPASAAIVTGSNNVLSVVASGNGLTYQWYLNGSAIDGATASTYTATDAGTYYVVVTASDGSITSANAVITVTSAPVITAQPASATILTGTSQTLSVEADGAALAYQWYRDGTAIDGATHPTYAASTAGSYTAVVSNAAGSATSAAAVIAVSSSVTAPVITTQPIAQRVNAGTSVTFSAAATGASLAFQWYRNDTAIPGATASTYTIAAASANSVGTYKVVATNTAGSTASTEVGLAVNVISAGANTAAVVNAANAFLATLSADQKTVATDATSSSTVLFEYALANANQWTNLPGSRHGLRLNTSTLTAAQLAAAGTVISKALSATGIRLFEELRAADQVLATAQGTGGGMPGGTGTPPTDGTGVPPTDGTGTPPTGTFPGTGTGTGTGTGTPGGQGTGGMAAMGYGSDLYSIAFVGTPSTSAPWILQVIGHHLAYNITYNAGKVSATPAFVGVEPPNWTVAADGTVTVTNDGTAAGTAHAPMEKQRAATYNLAEAIQGDATTAAAARLSGTFTDVIMGASGNSDGNFKSLVYPTSNRGLQYTAMNAAQKGYVRAAIEAWVNTQAHDVAATLLGEYLSDDALAQTYVAYAVGQNGSKADFSAYPNAKAVPLDAQHSYLRIDGPRVWIEFVVQQGVLYGTNVHYHTIWRDKTADYGGSF
;
A
#
# COMPACT_ATOMS: atom_id res chain seq x y z
N MET A 1 -68.38 -7.34 13.71
CA MET A 1 -68.62 -8.79 13.89
C MET A 1 -68.21 -9.17 15.30
N HIS A 2 -69.09 -9.88 16.04
CA HIS A 2 -68.90 -10.77 17.21
C HIS A 2 -67.86 -10.43 18.31
N PHE A 3 -68.03 -10.63 19.64
CA PHE A 3 -69.10 -11.08 20.56
C PHE A 3 -68.58 -10.81 22.00
N SER A 4 -69.48 -10.44 22.93
CA SER A 4 -69.60 -10.87 24.35
C SER A 4 -68.46 -10.76 25.40
N SER A 5 -68.75 -10.01 26.48
CA SER A 5 -68.77 -10.48 27.91
C SER A 5 -69.37 -9.36 28.81
N ARG A 6 -70.56 -9.48 29.44
CA ARG A 6 -70.90 -10.04 30.79
C ARG A 6 -69.88 -9.62 31.87
N ALA A 7 -70.20 -9.14 33.09
CA ALA A 7 -71.37 -9.01 33.96
C ALA A 7 -71.00 -7.91 35.03
N ALA A 8 -71.76 -7.45 36.02
CA ALA A 8 -72.88 -8.00 36.77
C ALA A 8 -73.62 -6.85 37.49
N ALA A 9 -74.93 -7.00 37.61
CA ALA A 9 -75.75 -6.30 38.59
C ALA A 9 -75.51 -6.90 39.98
N VAL A 10 -75.44 -6.07 41.01
CA VAL A 10 -75.72 -6.47 42.39
C VAL A 10 -76.63 -5.41 42.99
N ALA A 11 -77.88 -5.81 43.24
CA ALA A 11 -78.82 -5.12 44.09
C ALA A 11 -78.97 -5.92 45.40
N THR A 12 -79.33 -5.21 46.47
CA THR A 12 -79.77 -5.71 47.81
C THR A 12 -78.67 -6.39 48.64
N SER A 13 -78.51 -6.18 49.94
CA SER A 13 -79.31 -5.58 51.01
C SER A 13 -78.37 -5.39 52.23
N LEU A 14 -78.59 -4.39 53.09
CA LEU A 14 -78.52 -4.67 54.52
C LEU A 14 -79.38 -3.70 55.34
N SER A 15 -80.17 -4.34 56.18
CA SER A 15 -81.34 -3.85 56.89
C SER A 15 -80.96 -3.14 58.18
N PHE A 16 -81.68 -2.07 58.47
CA PHE A 16 -81.87 -1.49 59.79
C PHE A 16 -82.54 -2.50 60.73
N LEU A 17 -82.05 -2.63 61.96
CA LEU A 17 -82.85 -3.03 63.13
C LEU A 17 -82.26 -2.43 64.42
N LEU A 18 -83.13 -1.68 65.08
CA LEU A 18 -83.02 -0.95 66.36
C LEU A 18 -82.37 -1.75 67.49
N SER A 19 -81.62 -1.05 68.36
CA SER A 19 -82.05 -0.82 69.76
C SER A 19 -81.09 0.12 70.51
N ALA A 20 -81.57 1.31 70.90
CA ALA A 20 -81.46 1.88 72.25
C ALA A 20 -81.81 3.38 72.23
N CYS A 21 -82.77 3.73 73.09
CA CYS A 21 -83.20 5.07 73.46
C CYS A 21 -82.02 5.97 73.91
N GLY A 22 -82.01 7.23 73.45
CA GLY A 22 -81.19 8.29 74.05
C GLY A 22 -80.84 9.44 73.09
N SER A 23 -81.61 10.53 73.18
CA SER A 23 -81.43 11.85 72.54
C SER A 23 -81.39 11.93 71.01
N ASP A 24 -82.39 12.64 70.50
CA ASP A 24 -82.54 13.23 69.19
C ASP A 24 -81.23 13.87 68.67
N SER A 25 -80.51 13.15 67.81
CA SER A 25 -79.54 13.73 66.88
C SER A 25 -79.72 13.04 65.54
N SER A 26 -80.28 13.78 64.58
CA SER A 26 -80.28 13.38 63.16
C SER A 26 -78.84 13.00 62.77
N PRO A 27 -78.62 11.90 62.02
CA PRO A 27 -77.29 11.61 61.52
C PRO A 27 -76.91 12.69 60.51
N GLY A 28 -75.74 13.29 60.72
CA GLY A 28 -75.21 14.32 59.82
C GLY A 28 -74.98 13.84 58.39
N PRO A 29 -74.66 14.75 57.46
CA PRO A 29 -74.61 14.41 56.04
C PRO A 29 -73.49 13.39 55.76
N LEU A 30 -73.81 12.35 55.00
CA LEU A 30 -72.86 11.31 54.58
C LEU A 30 -72.82 11.21 53.05
N ILE A 31 -71.63 11.28 52.45
CA ILE A 31 -71.44 11.07 51.01
C ILE A 31 -71.28 9.57 50.74
N VAL A 32 -72.16 9.01 49.89
CA VAL A 32 -72.18 7.59 49.50
C VAL A 32 -71.69 7.36 48.07
N ALA A 33 -71.65 8.39 47.23
CA ALA A 33 -70.94 8.36 45.94
C ALA A 33 -70.21 9.69 45.68
N GLN A 34 -68.92 9.60 45.40
CA GLN A 34 -68.04 10.74 45.13
C GLN A 34 -68.13 11.19 43.67
N PRO A 35 -67.89 12.48 43.38
CA PRO A 35 -67.68 12.92 42.00
C PRO A 35 -66.41 12.30 41.40
N ALA A 36 -66.47 11.95 40.12
CA ALA A 36 -65.35 11.33 39.40
C ALA A 36 -64.59 12.34 38.55
N SER A 37 -63.26 12.19 38.49
CA SER A 37 -62.42 12.94 37.55
C SER A 37 -62.72 12.56 36.11
N ALA A 38 -62.59 13.49 35.17
CA ALA A 38 -62.83 13.26 33.76
C ALA A 38 -61.93 14.14 32.88
N ALA A 39 -61.65 13.67 31.67
CA ALA A 39 -61.06 14.50 30.62
C ALA A 39 -62.14 14.91 29.64
N ILE A 40 -62.20 16.20 29.29
CA ILE A 40 -63.12 16.75 28.30
C ILE A 40 -62.34 17.45 27.18
N VAL A 41 -62.96 17.56 26.01
CA VAL A 41 -62.44 18.34 24.89
C VAL A 41 -62.92 19.78 25.04
N THR A 42 -62.09 20.74 24.63
CA THR A 42 -62.43 22.17 24.64
C THR A 42 -63.81 22.41 24.00
N GLY A 43 -64.70 23.10 24.71
CA GLY A 43 -66.08 23.37 24.26
C GLY A 43 -67.10 22.27 24.60
N SER A 44 -66.68 21.14 25.19
CA SER A 44 -67.56 20.12 25.75
C SER A 44 -67.77 20.33 27.25
N ASN A 45 -68.56 19.47 27.89
CA ASN A 45 -68.75 19.46 29.34
C ASN A 45 -68.76 18.03 29.90
N ASN A 46 -68.60 17.92 31.22
CA ASN A 46 -68.85 16.70 31.98
C ASN A 46 -69.78 17.02 33.16
N VAL A 47 -70.75 16.15 33.42
CA VAL A 47 -71.64 16.29 34.58
C VAL A 47 -71.01 15.60 35.77
N LEU A 48 -70.57 16.37 36.74
CA LEU A 48 -70.19 15.89 38.07
C LEU A 48 -71.44 15.63 38.88
N SER A 49 -71.44 14.56 39.68
CA SER A 49 -72.55 14.20 40.55
C SER A 49 -72.04 13.74 41.90
N VAL A 50 -72.73 14.11 42.98
CA VAL A 50 -72.54 13.56 44.32
C VAL A 50 -73.83 12.88 44.77
N VAL A 51 -73.72 11.74 45.44
CA VAL A 51 -74.85 11.12 46.14
C VAL A 51 -74.57 11.18 47.63
N ALA A 52 -75.47 11.78 48.39
CA ALA A 52 -75.34 11.94 49.83
C ALA A 52 -76.68 11.60 50.53
N SER A 53 -76.59 11.08 51.76
CA SER A 53 -77.72 10.78 52.63
C SER A 53 -77.74 11.74 53.82
N GLY A 54 -78.94 12.18 54.22
CA GLY A 54 -79.20 13.10 55.33
C GLY A 54 -80.48 13.89 55.08
N ASN A 55 -81.01 14.56 56.10
CA ASN A 55 -82.22 15.38 55.97
C ASN A 55 -81.86 16.84 55.69
N GLY A 56 -82.62 17.51 54.81
CA GLY A 56 -82.46 18.94 54.54
C GLY A 56 -81.12 19.33 53.90
N LEU A 57 -80.56 18.46 53.04
CA LEU A 57 -79.25 18.68 52.43
C LEU A 57 -79.23 19.89 51.50
N THR A 58 -78.19 20.69 51.64
CA THR A 58 -77.81 21.76 50.70
C THR A 58 -76.41 21.47 50.15
N TYR A 59 -76.16 21.93 48.93
CA TYR A 59 -74.90 21.69 48.21
C TYR A 59 -74.27 23.03 47.84
N GLN A 60 -72.95 23.05 47.77
CA GLN A 60 -72.19 24.14 47.15
C GLN A 60 -70.96 23.56 46.47
N TRP A 61 -70.89 23.66 45.15
CA TRP A 61 -69.71 23.25 44.39
C TRP A 61 -68.61 24.32 44.45
N TYR A 62 -67.37 23.86 44.40
CA TYR A 62 -66.16 24.67 44.40
C TYR A 62 -65.30 24.27 43.20
N LEU A 63 -64.64 25.26 42.59
CA LEU A 63 -63.59 25.09 41.59
C LEU A 63 -62.32 25.73 42.12
N ASN A 64 -61.25 24.95 42.22
CA ASN A 64 -59.93 25.40 42.67
C ASN A 64 -59.99 26.20 44.00
N GLY A 65 -60.87 25.78 44.92
CA GLY A 65 -61.03 26.40 46.23
C GLY A 65 -62.03 27.56 46.29
N SER A 66 -62.53 28.05 45.15
CA SER A 66 -63.53 29.13 45.10
C SER A 66 -64.94 28.56 44.93
N ALA A 67 -65.91 29.06 45.69
CA ALA A 67 -67.31 28.66 45.54
C ALA A 67 -67.82 29.09 44.15
N ILE A 68 -68.55 28.20 43.48
CA ILE A 68 -69.17 28.48 42.18
C ILE A 68 -70.57 29.03 42.44
N ASP A 69 -70.80 30.30 42.10
CA ASP A 69 -72.07 30.97 42.36
C ASP A 69 -73.27 30.21 41.76
N GLY A 70 -74.28 29.95 42.59
CA GLY A 70 -75.51 29.28 42.20
C GLY A 70 -75.40 27.75 41.99
N ALA A 71 -74.22 27.16 42.15
CA ALA A 71 -74.01 25.72 42.00
C ALA A 71 -74.44 24.95 43.26
N THR A 72 -75.75 24.91 43.51
CA THR A 72 -76.33 24.36 44.76
C THR A 72 -77.09 23.05 44.59
N ALA A 73 -76.95 22.38 43.43
CA ALA A 73 -77.55 21.08 43.15
C ALA A 73 -76.59 19.92 43.47
N SER A 74 -77.11 18.70 43.56
CA SER A 74 -76.30 17.48 43.71
C SER A 74 -75.49 17.12 42.46
N THR A 75 -75.66 17.87 41.36
CA THR A 75 -74.88 17.76 40.14
C THR A 75 -74.35 19.13 39.70
N TYR A 76 -73.25 19.13 38.95
CA TYR A 76 -72.68 20.33 38.34
C TYR A 76 -72.11 20.01 36.95
N THR A 77 -72.45 20.82 35.95
CA THR A 77 -71.90 20.69 34.59
C THR A 77 -70.58 21.45 34.51
N ALA A 78 -69.47 20.73 34.56
CA ALA A 78 -68.14 21.28 34.45
C ALA A 78 -67.72 21.45 33.00
N THR A 79 -67.33 22.66 32.62
CA THR A 79 -66.76 23.03 31.30
C THR A 79 -65.29 23.42 31.38
N ASP A 80 -64.81 23.80 32.57
CA ASP A 80 -63.48 24.35 32.76
C ASP A 80 -62.53 23.32 33.37
N ALA A 81 -61.23 23.48 33.08
CA ALA A 81 -60.21 22.66 33.70
C ALA A 81 -60.02 23.07 35.17
N GLY A 82 -59.88 22.10 36.06
CA GLY A 82 -59.55 22.35 37.45
C GLY A 82 -60.03 21.26 38.40
N THR A 83 -59.84 21.52 39.69
CA THR A 83 -60.23 20.61 40.75
C THR A 83 -61.57 21.04 41.31
N TYR A 84 -62.56 20.16 41.15
CA TYR A 84 -63.90 20.34 41.66
C TYR A 84 -64.13 19.51 42.92
N TYR A 85 -64.85 20.08 43.88
CA TYR A 85 -65.40 19.34 45.01
C TYR A 85 -66.70 20.01 45.45
N VAL A 86 -67.51 19.31 46.23
CA VAL A 86 -68.78 19.83 46.75
C VAL A 86 -68.81 19.70 48.26
N VAL A 87 -69.25 20.76 48.93
CA VAL A 87 -69.56 20.74 50.35
C VAL A 87 -71.05 20.48 50.50
N VAL A 88 -71.39 19.42 51.22
CA VAL A 88 -72.77 19.02 51.52
C VAL A 88 -73.06 19.39 52.97
N THR A 89 -74.08 20.20 53.20
CA THR A 89 -74.42 20.75 54.53
C THR A 89 -75.84 20.35 54.93
N ALA A 90 -76.00 19.96 56.20
CA ALA A 90 -77.28 19.74 56.86
C ALA A 90 -77.35 20.53 58.18
N SER A 91 -78.46 20.42 58.92
CA SER A 91 -78.68 21.18 60.18
C SER A 91 -77.69 20.86 61.30
N ASP A 92 -77.00 19.72 61.22
CA ASP A 92 -76.13 19.12 62.24
C ASP A 92 -74.65 19.07 61.82
N GLY A 93 -74.29 19.55 60.61
CA GLY A 93 -72.90 19.63 60.15
C GLY A 93 -72.71 19.69 58.64
N SER A 94 -71.46 19.64 58.20
CA SER A 94 -71.08 19.62 56.77
C SER A 94 -70.00 18.59 56.48
N ILE A 95 -70.04 17.97 55.29
CA ILE A 95 -69.00 17.07 54.78
C ILE A 95 -68.54 17.53 53.39
N THR A 96 -67.24 17.46 53.13
CA THR A 96 -66.64 17.80 51.83
C THR A 96 -66.37 16.54 51.03
N SER A 97 -66.71 16.53 49.74
CA SER A 97 -66.39 15.42 48.84
C SER A 97 -64.88 15.26 48.61
N ALA A 98 -64.48 14.12 48.06
CA ALA A 98 -63.19 14.00 47.42
C ALA A 98 -63.10 14.93 46.19
N ASN A 99 -61.87 15.25 45.80
CA ASN A 99 -61.58 16.06 44.61
C ASN A 99 -61.84 15.27 43.31
N ALA A 100 -62.56 15.88 42.38
CA ALA A 100 -62.69 15.46 41.00
C ALA A 100 -61.94 16.43 40.09
N VAL A 101 -60.93 15.95 39.36
CA VAL A 101 -60.13 16.77 38.44
C VAL A 101 -60.75 16.70 37.04
N ILE A 102 -61.04 17.87 36.47
CA ILE A 102 -61.39 18.02 35.07
C ILE A 102 -60.17 18.52 34.30
N THR A 103 -59.75 17.79 33.27
CA THR A 103 -58.74 18.26 32.31
C THR A 103 -59.43 18.62 31.00
N VAL A 104 -59.02 19.73 30.38
CA VAL A 104 -59.53 20.17 29.08
C VAL A 104 -58.42 20.03 28.05
N THR A 105 -58.63 19.24 27.00
CA THR A 105 -57.67 19.08 25.90
C THR A 105 -58.13 19.87 24.67
N SER A 106 -57.20 20.54 23.99
CA SER A 106 -57.42 21.23 22.71
C SER A 106 -56.85 20.43 21.55
N ALA A 107 -57.40 20.64 20.35
CA ALA A 107 -56.84 20.06 19.13
C ALA A 107 -55.39 20.54 18.91
N PRO A 108 -54.55 19.77 18.20
CA PRO A 108 -53.17 20.15 17.93
C PRO A 108 -53.07 21.41 17.07
N VAL A 109 -51.97 22.16 17.20
CA VAL A 109 -51.65 23.31 16.34
C VAL A 109 -50.28 23.09 15.71
N ILE A 110 -50.20 23.11 14.37
CA ILE A 110 -48.92 22.99 13.65
C ILE A 110 -48.24 24.35 13.61
N THR A 111 -47.05 24.45 14.20
CA THR A 111 -46.26 25.68 14.35
C THR A 111 -45.14 25.80 13.31
N ALA A 112 -44.66 24.69 12.74
CA ALA A 112 -43.73 24.69 11.61
C ALA A 112 -44.24 23.79 10.47
N GLN A 113 -44.23 24.34 9.25
CA GLN A 113 -44.74 23.67 8.04
C GLN A 113 -43.59 22.99 7.27
N PRO A 114 -43.85 21.90 6.54
CA PRO A 114 -42.84 21.28 5.70
C PRO A 114 -42.54 22.14 4.46
N ALA A 115 -41.29 22.10 3.98
CA ALA A 115 -40.85 22.89 2.84
C ALA A 115 -40.82 22.06 1.53
N SER A 116 -41.27 22.68 0.44
CA SER A 116 -41.13 22.14 -0.93
C SER A 116 -39.67 22.08 -1.37
N ALA A 117 -39.32 21.11 -2.22
CA ALA A 117 -37.96 20.97 -2.77
C ALA A 117 -37.94 20.26 -4.13
N THR A 118 -36.87 20.45 -4.90
CA THR A 118 -36.56 19.63 -6.07
C THR A 118 -35.37 18.73 -5.73
N ILE A 119 -35.55 17.42 -5.87
CA ILE A 119 -34.52 16.40 -5.60
C ILE A 119 -34.06 15.74 -6.91
N LEU A 120 -32.86 15.18 -6.91
CA LEU A 120 -32.39 14.36 -8.03
C LEU A 120 -32.96 12.94 -7.92
N THR A 121 -33.22 12.29 -9.06
CA THR A 121 -33.65 10.89 -9.10
C THR A 121 -32.75 10.01 -8.23
N GLY A 122 -33.34 9.27 -7.30
CA GLY A 122 -32.62 8.38 -6.36
C GLY A 122 -32.14 9.02 -5.06
N THR A 123 -32.41 10.31 -4.85
CA THR A 123 -32.15 11.01 -3.57
C THR A 123 -33.45 11.26 -2.79
N SER A 124 -33.37 11.85 -1.59
CA SER A 124 -34.54 12.20 -0.78
C SER A 124 -34.38 13.53 -0.05
N GLN A 125 -35.48 14.25 0.14
CA GLN A 125 -35.58 15.43 1.01
C GLN A 125 -36.28 15.04 2.31
N THR A 126 -35.72 15.43 3.47
CA THR A 126 -36.43 15.30 4.75
C THR A 126 -37.45 16.43 4.89
N LEU A 127 -38.71 16.06 5.03
CA LEU A 127 -39.82 16.93 5.42
C LEU A 127 -39.99 16.86 6.94
N SER A 128 -40.42 17.95 7.56
CA SER A 128 -40.64 18.05 9.01
C SER A 128 -41.83 18.93 9.35
N VAL A 129 -42.52 18.60 10.43
CA VAL A 129 -43.52 19.46 11.09
C VAL A 129 -43.18 19.60 12.58
N GLU A 130 -43.46 20.77 13.13
CA GLU A 130 -43.52 21.01 14.58
C GLU A 130 -44.96 21.33 14.96
N ALA A 131 -45.44 20.79 16.08
CA ALA A 131 -46.80 20.98 16.53
C ALA A 131 -46.91 21.00 18.06
N ASP A 132 -47.80 21.85 18.56
CA ASP A 132 -48.16 21.96 19.96
C ASP A 132 -49.45 21.16 20.24
N GLY A 133 -49.47 20.44 21.36
CA GLY A 133 -50.63 19.73 21.86
C GLY A 133 -50.27 18.51 22.72
N ALA A 134 -51.24 18.01 23.48
CA ALA A 134 -51.05 16.81 24.30
C ALA A 134 -51.19 15.54 23.47
N ALA A 135 -50.34 14.53 23.74
CA ALA A 135 -50.42 13.18 23.19
C ALA A 135 -50.61 13.13 21.65
N LEU A 136 -49.69 13.78 20.93
CA LEU A 136 -49.76 13.91 19.47
C LEU A 136 -49.43 12.59 18.75
N ALA A 137 -50.23 12.28 17.73
CA ALA A 137 -49.96 11.26 16.72
C ALA A 137 -49.79 11.93 15.35
N TYR A 138 -48.97 11.32 14.48
CA TYR A 138 -48.63 11.85 13.15
C TYR A 138 -48.99 10.84 12.07
N GLN A 139 -49.33 11.33 10.88
CA GLN A 139 -49.46 10.52 9.66
C GLN A 139 -49.13 11.39 8.44
N TRP A 140 -48.16 10.98 7.64
CA TRP A 140 -47.86 11.64 6.35
C TRP A 140 -48.71 11.08 5.22
N TYR A 141 -49.03 11.96 4.28
CA TYR A 141 -49.78 11.67 3.06
C TYR A 141 -48.97 12.11 1.84
N ARG A 142 -49.09 11.38 0.73
CA ARG A 142 -48.64 11.80 -0.60
C ARG A 142 -49.84 11.84 -1.53
N ASP A 143 -50.07 12.98 -2.17
CA ASP A 143 -51.16 13.17 -3.13
C ASP A 143 -52.54 12.75 -2.56
N GLY A 144 -52.74 13.00 -1.26
CA GLY A 144 -53.97 12.64 -0.53
C GLY A 144 -54.06 11.19 -0.04
N THR A 145 -53.07 10.33 -0.33
CA THR A 145 -53.03 8.93 0.14
C THR A 145 -52.07 8.79 1.32
N ALA A 146 -52.50 8.10 2.37
CA ALA A 146 -51.66 7.86 3.54
C ALA A 146 -50.43 7.01 3.17
N ILE A 147 -49.28 7.38 3.71
CA ILE A 147 -48.03 6.64 3.54
C ILE A 147 -47.89 5.68 4.71
N ASP A 148 -47.96 4.37 4.45
CA ASP A 148 -47.88 3.35 5.48
C ASP A 148 -46.63 3.50 6.35
N GLY A 149 -46.84 3.51 7.68
CA GLY A 149 -45.76 3.61 8.67
C GLY A 149 -45.13 4.99 8.84
N ALA A 150 -45.56 6.00 8.09
CA ALA A 150 -45.04 7.37 8.21
C ALA A 150 -45.69 8.14 9.38
N THR A 151 -45.40 7.70 10.61
CA THR A 151 -46.08 8.15 11.85
C THR A 151 -45.21 9.02 12.77
N HIS A 152 -44.16 9.63 12.21
CA HIS A 152 -43.23 10.51 12.92
C HIS A 152 -43.35 11.96 12.44
N PRO A 153 -42.87 12.95 13.23
CA PRO A 153 -42.88 14.37 12.83
C PRO A 153 -42.00 14.68 11.61
N THR A 154 -41.19 13.72 11.14
CA THR A 154 -40.35 13.86 9.94
C THR A 154 -40.58 12.70 8.96
N TYR A 155 -40.33 12.94 7.67
CA TYR A 155 -40.43 11.94 6.61
C TYR A 155 -39.41 12.21 5.49
N ALA A 156 -38.67 11.19 5.05
CA ALA A 156 -37.72 11.29 3.94
C ALA A 156 -38.42 11.03 2.60
N ALA A 157 -38.80 12.11 1.90
CA ALA A 157 -39.48 12.04 0.61
C ALA A 157 -38.49 11.87 -0.55
N SER A 158 -38.56 10.72 -1.24
CA SER A 158 -37.72 10.37 -2.40
C SER A 158 -38.47 10.34 -3.73
N THR A 159 -39.79 10.57 -3.69
CA THR A 159 -40.68 10.48 -4.85
C THR A 159 -41.33 11.83 -5.09
N ALA A 160 -41.61 12.16 -6.36
CA ALA A 160 -42.36 13.37 -6.67
C ALA A 160 -43.79 13.27 -6.12
N GLY A 161 -44.31 14.36 -5.58
CA GLY A 161 -45.66 14.40 -5.03
C GLY A 161 -45.89 15.60 -4.12
N SER A 162 -47.15 15.81 -3.77
CA SER A 162 -47.58 16.79 -2.78
C SER A 162 -47.73 16.10 -1.42
N TYR A 163 -46.92 16.53 -0.44
CA TYR A 163 -46.86 15.91 0.88
C TYR A 163 -47.53 16.77 1.95
N THR A 164 -48.38 16.15 2.77
CA THR A 164 -48.98 16.77 3.95
C THR A 164 -48.83 15.86 5.16
N ALA A 165 -48.77 16.45 6.35
CA ALA A 165 -48.80 15.75 7.63
C ALA A 165 -50.11 16.06 8.36
N VAL A 166 -50.79 15.03 8.85
CA VAL A 166 -51.91 15.15 9.79
C VAL A 166 -51.38 14.89 11.19
N VAL A 167 -51.58 15.86 12.09
CA VAL A 167 -51.25 15.76 13.51
C VAL A 167 -52.56 15.67 14.29
N SER A 168 -52.73 14.64 15.12
CA SER A 168 -54.00 14.38 15.83
C SER A 168 -53.81 14.09 17.32
N ASN A 169 -54.86 14.33 18.09
CA ASN A 169 -55.01 13.89 19.48
C ASN A 169 -56.50 13.62 19.79
N ALA A 170 -56.84 13.36 21.05
CA ALA A 170 -58.22 13.08 21.46
C ALA A 170 -59.22 14.23 21.23
N ALA A 171 -58.73 15.46 21.07
CA ALA A 171 -59.54 16.65 20.85
C ALA A 171 -59.76 16.98 19.36
N GLY A 172 -58.98 16.39 18.44
CA GLY A 172 -59.13 16.61 17.01
C GLY A 172 -57.82 16.46 16.25
N SER A 173 -57.73 17.10 15.09
CA SER A 173 -56.53 17.09 14.25
C SER A 173 -56.28 18.42 13.54
N ALA A 174 -55.03 18.64 13.16
CA ALA A 174 -54.59 19.68 12.26
C ALA A 174 -53.85 19.05 11.07
N THR A 175 -54.00 19.64 9.89
CA THR A 175 -53.29 19.21 8.67
C THR A 175 -52.32 20.29 8.24
N SER A 176 -51.10 19.92 7.87
CA SER A 176 -50.08 20.85 7.40
C SER A 176 -50.44 21.45 6.03
N ALA A 177 -49.76 22.54 5.67
CA ALA A 177 -49.65 22.96 4.29
C ALA A 177 -48.95 21.87 3.46
N ALA A 178 -49.23 21.86 2.16
CA ALA A 178 -48.61 20.94 1.21
C ALA A 178 -47.17 21.34 0.86
N ALA A 179 -46.22 20.43 1.07
CA ALA A 179 -44.86 20.53 0.54
C ALA A 179 -44.76 19.74 -0.77
N VAL A 180 -44.42 20.43 -1.86
CA VAL A 180 -44.27 19.80 -3.18
C VAL A 180 -42.83 19.32 -3.36
N ILE A 181 -42.68 18.02 -3.58
CA ILE A 181 -41.42 17.42 -4.00
C ILE A 181 -41.44 17.20 -5.51
N ALA A 182 -40.51 17.81 -6.22
CA ALA A 182 -40.25 17.53 -7.63
C ALA A 182 -39.01 16.63 -7.77
N VAL A 183 -39.04 15.67 -8.70
CA VAL A 183 -37.87 14.84 -9.03
C VAL A 183 -37.33 15.26 -10.39
N SER A 184 -36.08 15.69 -10.43
CA SER A 184 -35.37 16.04 -11.67
C SER A 184 -34.40 14.93 -12.07
N SER A 185 -34.41 14.58 -13.36
CA SER A 185 -33.39 13.76 -14.00
C SER A 185 -32.30 14.59 -14.70
N SER A 186 -32.43 15.92 -14.71
CA SER A 186 -31.47 16.80 -15.35
C SER A 186 -30.24 16.99 -14.45
N VAL A 187 -29.17 16.30 -14.79
CA VAL A 187 -27.81 16.55 -14.31
C VAL A 187 -27.07 17.30 -15.42
N THR A 188 -26.28 18.30 -15.08
CA THR A 188 -25.40 18.99 -16.04
C THR A 188 -24.02 18.36 -16.02
N ALA A 189 -23.33 18.37 -17.16
CA ALA A 189 -21.95 17.92 -17.22
C ALA A 189 -21.07 18.70 -16.23
N PRO A 190 -19.97 18.10 -15.72
CA PRO A 190 -19.09 18.77 -14.77
C PRO A 190 -18.51 20.05 -15.33
N VAL A 191 -18.17 21.00 -14.47
CA VAL A 191 -17.44 22.21 -14.84
C VAL A 191 -16.14 22.25 -14.04
N ILE A 192 -14.99 22.33 -14.72
CA ILE A 192 -13.71 22.55 -14.05
C ILE A 192 -13.63 24.03 -13.64
N THR A 193 -13.57 24.30 -12.34
CA THR A 193 -13.52 25.64 -11.75
C THR A 193 -12.11 26.07 -11.36
N THR A 194 -11.17 25.13 -11.22
CA THR A 194 -9.75 25.43 -11.04
C THR A 194 -8.92 24.49 -11.90
N GLN A 195 -8.12 25.07 -12.78
CA GLN A 195 -7.25 24.33 -13.69
C GLN A 195 -5.96 23.89 -12.97
N PRO A 196 -5.37 22.74 -13.33
CA PRO A 196 -4.01 22.43 -12.93
C PRO A 196 -3.04 23.45 -13.53
N ILE A 197 -1.85 23.57 -12.93
CA ILE A 197 -0.83 24.55 -13.33
C ILE A 197 0.43 23.79 -13.73
N ALA A 198 1.12 24.26 -14.77
CA ALA A 198 2.41 23.70 -15.17
C ALA A 198 3.45 23.85 -14.07
N GLN A 199 4.30 22.83 -13.91
CA GLN A 199 5.29 22.76 -12.83
C GLN A 199 6.69 22.53 -13.40
N ARG A 200 7.70 23.11 -12.75
CA ARG A 200 9.11 22.78 -12.98
C ARG A 200 9.76 22.45 -11.64
N VAL A 201 10.26 21.23 -11.50
CA VAL A 201 10.83 20.73 -10.24
C VAL A 201 12.20 20.09 -10.48
N ASN A 202 13.00 19.94 -9.43
CA ASN A 202 14.25 19.19 -9.52
C ASN A 202 13.96 17.69 -9.40
N ALA A 203 14.75 16.85 -10.07
CA ALA A 203 14.64 15.40 -9.92
C ALA A 203 14.73 14.99 -8.44
N GLY A 204 13.95 13.98 -8.03
CA GLY A 204 13.84 13.48 -6.67
C GLY A 204 12.88 14.26 -5.76
N THR A 205 12.31 15.39 -6.21
CA THR A 205 11.37 16.18 -5.40
C THR A 205 9.92 15.82 -5.70
N SER A 206 9.04 15.94 -4.70
CA SER A 206 7.61 15.69 -4.87
C SER A 206 6.93 16.82 -5.65
N VAL A 207 5.95 16.48 -6.49
CA VAL A 207 5.10 17.44 -7.21
C VAL A 207 3.64 17.01 -7.17
N THR A 208 2.73 17.96 -6.95
CA THR A 208 1.28 17.72 -6.92
C THR A 208 0.56 18.60 -7.94
N PHE A 209 -0.25 17.97 -8.78
CA PHE A 209 -1.25 18.65 -9.60
C PHE A 209 -2.61 18.62 -8.90
N SER A 210 -3.38 19.69 -9.02
CA SER A 210 -4.71 19.81 -8.42
C SER A 210 -5.69 20.45 -9.40
N ALA A 211 -6.94 20.01 -9.38
CA ALA A 211 -8.05 20.68 -10.04
C ALA A 211 -9.26 20.74 -9.10
N ALA A 212 -10.14 21.70 -9.33
CA ALA A 212 -11.46 21.76 -8.69
C ALA A 212 -12.54 21.69 -9.76
N ALA A 213 -13.64 21.02 -9.45
CA ALA A 213 -14.76 20.87 -10.35
C ALA A 213 -16.09 20.90 -9.60
N THR A 214 -17.14 21.38 -10.25
CA THR A 214 -18.53 21.39 -9.75
C THR A 214 -19.39 20.45 -10.57
N GLY A 215 -20.32 19.75 -9.91
CA GLY A 215 -21.29 18.84 -10.53
C GLY A 215 -21.73 17.78 -9.54
N ALA A 216 -22.85 17.12 -9.82
CA ALA A 216 -23.32 16.00 -8.99
C ALA A 216 -22.41 14.78 -9.16
N SER A 217 -22.08 14.10 -8.05
CA SER A 217 -21.40 12.80 -8.01
C SER A 217 -20.20 12.67 -8.96
N LEU A 218 -19.19 13.54 -8.79
CA LEU A 218 -18.03 13.59 -9.67
C LEU A 218 -17.08 12.40 -9.47
N ALA A 219 -16.60 11.86 -10.58
CA ALA A 219 -15.43 11.00 -10.65
C ALA A 219 -14.31 11.73 -11.40
N PHE A 220 -13.05 11.54 -10.99
CA PHE A 220 -11.88 12.10 -11.67
C PHE A 220 -11.01 10.99 -12.27
N GLN A 221 -10.26 11.33 -13.32
CA GLN A 221 -9.20 10.50 -13.86
C GLN A 221 -8.09 11.40 -14.42
N TRP A 222 -6.87 11.24 -13.92
CA TRP A 222 -5.69 11.93 -14.46
C TRP A 222 -5.10 11.19 -15.66
N TYR A 223 -4.57 11.96 -16.59
CA TYR A 223 -3.90 11.50 -17.80
C TYR A 223 -2.51 12.12 -17.87
N ARG A 224 -1.56 11.37 -18.42
CA ARG A 224 -0.24 11.84 -18.83
C ARG A 224 -0.05 11.52 -20.30
N ASN A 225 0.27 12.51 -21.13
CA ASN A 225 0.42 12.34 -22.59
C ASN A 225 -0.76 11.57 -23.19
N ASP A 226 -1.99 12.01 -22.90
CA ASP A 226 -3.26 11.36 -23.30
C ASP A 226 -3.50 9.93 -22.79
N THR A 227 -2.59 9.36 -22.02
CA THR A 227 -2.74 8.02 -21.43
C THR A 227 -3.23 8.13 -20.00
N ALA A 228 -4.31 7.40 -19.67
CA ALA A 228 -4.86 7.39 -18.32
C ALA A 228 -3.83 6.85 -17.32
N ILE A 229 -3.64 7.56 -16.21
CA ILE A 229 -2.77 7.14 -15.11
C ILE A 229 -3.59 6.22 -14.19
N PRO A 230 -3.32 4.90 -14.13
CA PRO A 230 -4.15 3.98 -13.36
C PRO A 230 -4.23 4.38 -11.88
N GLY A 231 -5.46 4.39 -11.33
CA GLY A 231 -5.70 4.70 -9.91
C GLY A 231 -5.64 6.18 -9.53
N ALA A 232 -5.29 7.08 -10.46
CA ALA A 232 -5.27 8.52 -10.21
C ALA A 232 -6.70 9.11 -10.34
N THR A 233 -7.57 8.80 -9.38
CA THR A 233 -9.01 9.11 -9.41
C THR A 233 -9.45 10.21 -8.45
N ALA A 234 -8.50 10.85 -7.78
CA ALA A 234 -8.74 12.01 -6.92
C ALA A 234 -8.66 13.32 -7.71
N SER A 235 -9.18 14.41 -7.13
CA SER A 235 -9.05 15.78 -7.66
C SER A 235 -7.60 16.31 -7.62
N THR A 236 -6.69 15.56 -6.98
CA THR A 236 -5.25 15.82 -6.93
C THR A 236 -4.46 14.60 -7.39
N TYR A 237 -3.31 14.82 -8.02
CA TYR A 237 -2.36 13.77 -8.38
C TYR A 237 -0.95 14.15 -7.92
N THR A 238 -0.34 13.30 -7.10
CA THR A 238 1.00 13.53 -6.53
C THR A 238 2.00 12.53 -7.09
N ILE A 239 3.13 13.05 -7.56
CA ILE A 239 4.32 12.28 -7.92
C ILE A 239 5.31 12.46 -6.77
N ALA A 240 5.54 11.41 -5.96
CA ALA A 240 6.32 11.52 -4.73
C ALA A 240 7.80 11.89 -4.96
N ALA A 241 8.37 11.46 -6.10
CA ALA A 241 9.72 11.80 -6.52
C ALA A 241 9.75 11.95 -8.05
N ALA A 242 9.82 13.20 -8.52
CA ALA A 242 9.85 13.50 -9.94
C ALA A 242 11.15 13.01 -10.58
N SER A 243 11.08 12.42 -11.77
CA SER A 243 12.23 11.99 -12.55
C SER A 243 12.10 12.47 -14.00
N ALA A 244 13.08 12.15 -14.85
CA ALA A 244 12.95 12.37 -16.29
C ALA A 244 11.65 11.74 -16.86
N ASN A 245 11.21 10.61 -16.32
CA ASN A 245 9.96 9.94 -16.72
C ASN A 245 8.70 10.56 -16.13
N SER A 246 8.83 11.57 -15.28
CA SER A 246 7.67 12.37 -14.86
C SER A 246 7.39 13.46 -15.89
N VAL A 247 8.33 13.80 -16.78
CA VAL A 247 8.12 14.84 -17.80
C VAL A 247 6.99 14.44 -18.74
N GLY A 248 6.10 15.38 -19.05
CA GLY A 248 4.96 15.14 -19.94
C GLY A 248 3.87 16.19 -19.77
N THR A 249 2.80 16.05 -20.54
CA THR A 249 1.58 16.83 -20.37
C THR A 249 0.60 16.10 -19.46
N TYR A 250 -0.02 16.82 -18.54
CA TYR A 250 -0.98 16.29 -17.58
C TYR A 250 -2.33 16.99 -17.73
N LYS A 251 -3.41 16.22 -17.66
CA LYS A 251 -4.78 16.72 -17.55
C LYS A 251 -5.61 15.82 -16.66
N VAL A 252 -6.73 16.34 -16.16
CA VAL A 252 -7.74 15.56 -15.44
C VAL A 252 -9.07 15.67 -16.15
N VAL A 253 -9.79 14.56 -16.23
CA VAL A 253 -11.18 14.52 -16.71
C VAL A 253 -12.09 14.33 -15.51
N ALA A 254 -13.03 15.25 -15.32
CA ALA A 254 -14.12 15.11 -14.37
C ALA A 254 -15.35 14.58 -15.10
N THR A 255 -15.99 13.55 -14.56
CA THR A 255 -17.12 12.86 -15.18
C THR A 255 -18.28 12.73 -14.19
N ASN A 256 -19.50 12.89 -14.68
CA ASN A 256 -20.72 12.45 -14.00
C ASN A 256 -21.68 11.79 -15.00
N THR A 257 -22.91 11.50 -14.59
CA THR A 257 -23.91 10.85 -15.44
C THR A 257 -24.35 11.68 -16.65
N ALA A 258 -24.12 13.00 -16.65
CA ALA A 258 -24.48 13.89 -17.74
C ALA A 258 -23.37 14.08 -18.78
N GLY A 259 -22.14 13.67 -18.47
CA GLY A 259 -21.01 13.79 -19.38
C GLY A 259 -19.68 13.98 -18.66
N SER A 260 -18.68 14.41 -19.41
CA SER A 260 -17.33 14.66 -18.91
C SER A 260 -16.76 15.98 -19.42
N THR A 261 -15.89 16.57 -18.61
CA THR A 261 -15.16 17.80 -18.94
C THR A 261 -13.69 17.60 -18.59
N ALA A 262 -12.81 17.88 -19.54
CA ALA A 262 -11.37 17.84 -19.34
C ALA A 262 -10.84 19.20 -18.86
N SER A 263 -9.81 19.16 -18.01
CA SER A 263 -8.99 20.33 -17.70
C SER A 263 -8.13 20.75 -18.89
N THR A 264 -7.54 21.94 -18.82
CA THR A 264 -6.41 22.29 -19.70
C THR A 264 -5.24 21.34 -19.46
N GLU A 265 -4.47 21.06 -20.51
CA GLU A 265 -3.23 20.31 -20.41
C GLU A 265 -2.10 21.20 -19.89
N VAL A 266 -1.33 20.68 -18.93
CA VAL A 266 -0.19 21.39 -18.34
C VAL A 266 1.07 20.54 -18.35
N GLY A 267 2.21 21.15 -18.63
CA GLY A 267 3.50 20.46 -18.65
C GLY A 267 4.09 20.25 -17.25
N LEU A 268 4.68 19.08 -17.03
CA LEU A 268 5.70 18.88 -16.01
C LEU A 268 7.08 18.95 -16.67
N ALA A 269 7.90 19.91 -16.26
CA ALA A 269 9.33 19.90 -16.54
C ALA A 269 10.09 19.41 -15.30
N VAL A 270 11.10 18.57 -15.51
CA VAL A 270 11.99 18.12 -14.44
C VAL A 270 13.40 18.56 -14.79
N ASN A 271 14.02 19.36 -13.93
CA ASN A 271 15.43 19.67 -14.01
C ASN A 271 16.21 18.40 -13.62
N VAL A 272 16.62 17.65 -14.63
CA VAL A 272 17.47 16.48 -14.48
C VAL A 272 18.93 16.94 -14.50
N ILE A 273 19.74 16.38 -13.61
CA ILE A 273 21.18 16.54 -13.68
C ILE A 273 21.64 15.66 -14.85
N SER A 274 22.35 16.23 -15.83
CA SER A 274 22.91 15.45 -16.94
C SER A 274 23.83 14.36 -16.41
N ALA A 275 23.73 13.14 -16.96
CA ALA A 275 24.66 12.06 -16.64
C ALA A 275 26.11 12.56 -16.74
N GLY A 276 26.88 12.36 -15.67
CA GLY A 276 28.28 12.76 -15.60
C GLY A 276 28.51 14.16 -15.07
N ALA A 277 27.52 14.81 -14.46
CA ALA A 277 27.78 15.97 -13.61
C ALA A 277 28.72 15.61 -12.43
N ASN A 278 28.69 14.36 -11.96
CA ASN A 278 29.65 13.85 -10.98
C ASN A 278 31.03 13.52 -11.58
N THR A 279 31.19 13.46 -12.92
CA THR A 279 32.45 13.05 -13.59
C THR A 279 33.64 13.87 -13.09
N ALA A 280 33.50 15.20 -13.02
CA ALA A 280 34.57 16.06 -12.53
C ALA A 280 34.95 15.73 -11.07
N ALA A 281 33.97 15.43 -10.23
CA ALA A 281 34.21 15.07 -8.83
C ALA A 281 34.91 13.70 -8.71
N VAL A 282 34.52 12.73 -9.53
CA VAL A 282 35.15 11.40 -9.57
C VAL A 282 36.57 11.50 -10.11
N VAL A 283 36.80 12.24 -11.20
CA VAL A 283 38.13 12.46 -11.78
C VAL A 283 39.04 13.16 -10.78
N ASN A 284 38.56 14.18 -10.08
CA ASN A 284 39.32 14.86 -9.03
C ASN A 284 39.70 13.89 -7.89
N ALA A 285 38.77 13.03 -7.46
CA ALA A 285 39.06 12.01 -6.46
C ALA A 285 40.07 10.97 -6.98
N ALA A 286 39.95 10.53 -8.22
CA ALA A 286 40.85 9.56 -8.84
C ALA A 286 42.28 10.12 -8.98
N ASN A 287 42.41 11.37 -9.42
CA ASN A 287 43.69 12.06 -9.49
C ASN A 287 44.31 12.29 -8.10
N ALA A 288 43.50 12.60 -7.09
CA ALA A 288 43.96 12.68 -5.71
C ALA A 288 44.46 11.31 -5.21
N PHE A 289 43.77 10.22 -5.54
CA PHE A 289 44.24 8.87 -5.25
C PHE A 289 45.56 8.55 -5.95
N LEU A 290 45.68 8.80 -7.27
CA LEU A 290 46.93 8.63 -8.02
C LEU A 290 48.10 9.43 -7.41
N ALA A 291 47.84 10.62 -6.89
CA ALA A 291 48.85 11.45 -6.23
C ALA A 291 49.41 10.80 -4.94
N THR A 292 48.64 9.93 -4.28
CA THR A 292 49.09 9.18 -3.09
C THR A 292 49.90 7.93 -3.41
N LEU A 293 49.89 7.45 -4.66
CA LEU A 293 50.51 6.18 -5.07
C LEU A 293 52.00 6.34 -5.41
N SER A 294 52.76 5.26 -5.21
CA SER A 294 54.16 5.15 -5.65
C SER A 294 54.27 5.12 -7.18
N ALA A 295 55.49 5.27 -7.72
CA ALA A 295 55.72 5.15 -9.17
C ALA A 295 55.33 3.75 -9.69
N ASP A 296 55.69 2.69 -8.97
CA ASP A 296 55.38 1.30 -9.34
C ASP A 296 53.87 1.06 -9.38
N GLN A 297 53.15 1.54 -8.36
CA GLN A 297 51.68 1.44 -8.27
C GLN A 297 50.93 2.17 -9.40
N LYS A 298 51.61 3.09 -10.11
CA LYS A 298 51.08 3.85 -11.25
C LYS A 298 51.59 3.36 -12.60
N THR A 299 52.42 2.32 -12.65
CA THR A 299 52.94 1.83 -13.92
C THR A 299 51.82 1.18 -14.70
N VAL A 300 51.63 1.52 -15.97
CA VAL A 300 50.59 0.89 -16.79
C VAL A 300 50.85 -0.63 -16.83
N ALA A 301 49.84 -1.41 -16.46
CA ALA A 301 49.94 -2.86 -16.38
C ALA A 301 50.25 -3.45 -17.75
N THR A 302 51.17 -4.42 -17.78
CA THR A 302 51.43 -5.26 -18.96
C THR A 302 50.71 -6.61 -18.89
N ASP A 303 50.09 -6.93 -17.75
CA ASP A 303 49.31 -8.15 -17.49
C ASP A 303 47.89 -7.76 -17.09
N ALA A 304 46.91 -8.39 -17.74
CA ALA A 304 45.47 -8.26 -17.50
C ALA A 304 44.99 -8.78 -16.14
N THR A 305 45.89 -9.10 -15.21
CA THR A 305 45.51 -9.56 -13.88
C THR A 305 46.39 -8.99 -12.75
N SER A 306 47.12 -7.92 -13.03
CA SER A 306 48.04 -7.31 -12.05
C SER A 306 47.32 -6.78 -10.81
N SER A 307 47.79 -7.19 -9.63
CA SER A 307 47.32 -6.70 -8.33
C SER A 307 48.21 -5.61 -7.70
N SER A 308 49.26 -5.19 -8.41
CA SER A 308 50.28 -4.26 -7.90
C SER A 308 50.28 -2.90 -8.59
N THR A 309 49.42 -2.70 -9.59
CA THR A 309 49.20 -1.41 -10.24
C THR A 309 47.73 -1.07 -10.39
N VAL A 310 47.42 0.21 -10.47
CA VAL A 310 46.06 0.73 -10.69
C VAL A 310 45.76 1.03 -12.16
N LEU A 311 46.76 1.30 -13.01
CA LEU A 311 46.54 1.78 -14.38
C LEU A 311 46.61 0.66 -15.41
N PHE A 312 45.65 0.64 -16.32
CA PHE A 312 45.56 -0.29 -17.46
C PHE A 312 45.30 0.49 -18.74
N GLU A 313 45.75 -0.01 -19.90
CA GLU A 313 45.47 0.62 -21.20
C GLU A 313 43.97 0.66 -21.51
N TYR A 314 43.48 1.75 -22.10
CA TYR A 314 42.08 1.85 -22.55
C TYR A 314 41.85 1.02 -23.82
N ALA A 315 41.71 -0.29 -23.63
CA ALA A 315 41.52 -1.25 -24.70
C ALA A 315 40.41 -2.24 -24.34
N LEU A 316 39.71 -2.76 -25.35
CA LEU A 316 38.67 -3.79 -25.16
C LEU A 316 39.20 -4.97 -24.35
N ALA A 317 40.42 -5.41 -24.67
CA ALA A 317 41.09 -6.52 -24.00
C ALA A 317 41.40 -6.28 -22.52
N ASN A 318 41.26 -5.06 -21.99
CA ASN A 318 41.30 -4.77 -20.55
C ASN A 318 39.90 -4.45 -20.01
N ALA A 319 39.05 -3.78 -20.81
CA ALA A 319 37.68 -3.46 -20.40
C ALA A 319 36.85 -4.73 -20.10
N ASN A 320 36.99 -5.78 -20.92
CA ASN A 320 36.29 -7.05 -20.73
C ASN A 320 37.01 -8.03 -19.79
N GLN A 321 38.15 -7.64 -19.19
CA GLN A 321 38.87 -8.46 -18.22
C GLN A 321 38.34 -8.16 -16.82
N TRP A 322 37.22 -8.80 -16.53
CA TRP A 322 36.66 -8.91 -15.19
C TRP A 322 36.17 -10.34 -15.03
N THR A 323 36.17 -10.84 -13.80
CA THR A 323 35.72 -12.21 -13.52
C THR A 323 35.03 -12.27 -12.18
N ASN A 324 33.94 -13.02 -12.11
CA ASN A 324 33.30 -13.45 -10.88
C ASN A 324 33.95 -14.74 -10.32
N LEU A 325 34.89 -15.34 -11.06
CA LEU A 325 35.60 -16.54 -10.62
C LEU A 325 36.78 -16.16 -9.70
N PRO A 326 37.16 -17.05 -8.77
CA PRO A 326 38.35 -16.85 -7.95
C PRO A 326 39.63 -16.78 -8.81
N GLY A 327 40.52 -15.83 -8.49
CA GLY A 327 41.80 -15.68 -9.19
C GLY A 327 42.38 -14.26 -9.14
N SER A 328 43.39 -14.03 -9.98
CA SER A 328 44.02 -12.73 -10.18
C SER A 328 43.04 -11.75 -10.86
N ARG A 329 43.10 -10.49 -10.46
CA ARG A 329 42.11 -9.45 -10.76
C ARG A 329 42.84 -8.14 -11.03
N HIS A 330 42.28 -7.30 -11.90
CA HIS A 330 42.78 -5.95 -12.10
C HIS A 330 42.85 -5.15 -10.81
N GLY A 331 43.98 -4.45 -10.62
CA GLY A 331 44.03 -3.32 -9.73
C GLY A 331 44.64 -3.59 -8.37
N LEU A 332 45.00 -2.49 -7.70
CA LEU A 332 45.49 -2.49 -6.33
C LEU A 332 44.42 -3.02 -5.38
N ARG A 333 44.79 -3.98 -4.54
CA ARG A 333 43.90 -4.51 -3.50
C ARG A 333 43.56 -3.43 -2.48
N LEU A 334 42.29 -3.39 -2.08
CA LEU A 334 41.73 -2.49 -1.08
C LEU A 334 41.95 -3.05 0.33
N ASN A 335 43.22 -3.23 0.68
CA ASN A 335 43.67 -3.73 1.98
C ASN A 335 44.96 -3.02 2.44
N THR A 336 45.33 -3.23 3.70
CA THR A 336 46.49 -2.57 4.32
C THR A 336 47.84 -3.18 3.94
N SER A 337 47.85 -4.36 3.30
CA SER A 337 49.08 -4.98 2.79
C SER A 337 49.50 -4.41 1.42
N THR A 338 48.56 -3.84 0.67
CA THR A 338 48.80 -3.25 -0.66
C THR A 338 48.78 -1.73 -0.63
N LEU A 339 47.94 -1.14 0.22
CA LEU A 339 47.73 0.31 0.31
C LEU A 339 47.98 0.81 1.74
N THR A 340 48.63 1.96 1.86
CA THR A 340 48.70 2.68 3.14
C THR A 340 47.32 3.17 3.57
N ALA A 341 47.15 3.53 4.85
CA ALA A 341 45.88 4.06 5.36
C ALA A 341 45.40 5.31 4.59
N ALA A 342 46.32 6.21 4.20
CA ALA A 342 46.01 7.39 3.40
C ALA A 342 45.57 7.03 1.97
N GLN A 343 46.22 6.04 1.37
CA GLN A 343 45.85 5.53 0.04
C GLN A 343 44.48 4.84 0.07
N LEU A 344 44.18 4.04 1.10
CA LEU A 344 42.86 3.42 1.29
C LEU A 344 41.76 4.47 1.44
N ALA A 345 41.99 5.51 2.25
CA ALA A 345 41.03 6.61 2.41
C ALA A 345 40.79 7.36 1.08
N ALA A 346 41.84 7.59 0.29
CA ALA A 346 41.72 8.20 -1.02
C ALA A 346 40.97 7.29 -2.01
N ALA A 347 41.24 5.98 -2.03
CA ALA A 347 40.50 5.01 -2.85
C ALA A 347 39.00 4.96 -2.45
N GLY A 348 38.69 4.94 -1.15
CA GLY A 348 37.31 5.03 -0.66
C GLY A 348 36.62 6.32 -1.07
N THR A 349 37.36 7.43 -1.17
CA THR A 349 36.83 8.70 -1.71
C THR A 349 36.44 8.54 -3.18
N VAL A 350 37.23 7.87 -4.02
CA VAL A 350 36.86 7.59 -5.42
C VAL A 350 35.55 6.81 -5.50
N ILE A 351 35.45 5.70 -4.75
CA ILE A 351 34.26 4.83 -4.74
C ILE A 351 33.02 5.61 -4.28
N SER A 352 33.14 6.40 -3.21
CA SER A 352 32.02 7.19 -2.67
C SER A 352 31.52 8.30 -3.60
N LYS A 353 32.34 8.77 -4.55
CA LYS A 353 31.92 9.72 -5.59
C LYS A 353 31.23 9.04 -6.77
N ALA A 354 31.54 7.78 -7.02
CA ALA A 354 30.99 7.00 -8.12
C ALA A 354 29.64 6.33 -7.77
N LEU A 355 29.42 5.99 -6.50
CA LEU A 355 28.24 5.25 -6.04
C LEU A 355 27.30 6.12 -5.19
N SER A 356 26.03 5.71 -5.10
CA SER A 356 25.10 6.27 -4.11
C SER A 356 25.39 5.71 -2.71
N ALA A 357 24.75 6.29 -1.69
CA ALA A 357 24.75 5.70 -0.34
C ALA A 357 24.21 4.25 -0.31
N THR A 358 23.31 3.88 -1.23
CA THR A 358 22.85 2.50 -1.36
C THR A 358 23.92 1.61 -1.99
N GLY A 359 24.62 2.10 -3.03
CA GLY A 359 25.72 1.36 -3.65
C GLY A 359 26.92 1.16 -2.71
N ILE A 360 27.27 2.17 -1.91
CA ILE A 360 28.33 2.07 -0.91
C ILE A 360 27.98 1.01 0.14
N ARG A 361 26.74 1.02 0.67
CA ARG A 361 26.31 -0.01 1.62
C ARG A 361 26.38 -1.42 1.02
N LEU A 362 25.91 -1.59 -0.21
CA LEU A 362 26.00 -2.86 -0.90
C LEU A 362 27.46 -3.31 -1.06
N PHE A 363 28.36 -2.42 -1.51
CA PHE A 363 29.79 -2.70 -1.64
C PHE A 363 30.42 -3.20 -0.33
N GLU A 364 30.15 -2.53 0.79
CA GLU A 364 30.69 -2.92 2.10
C GLU A 364 30.06 -4.22 2.63
N GLU A 365 28.76 -4.43 2.42
CA GLU A 365 28.09 -5.67 2.81
C GLU A 365 28.59 -6.88 2.03
N LEU A 366 28.92 -6.73 0.74
CA LEU A 366 29.52 -7.79 -0.06
C LEU A 366 30.93 -8.14 0.42
N ARG A 367 31.75 -7.12 0.74
CA ARG A 367 33.06 -7.33 1.37
C ARG A 367 32.95 -8.08 2.70
N ALA A 368 31.94 -7.73 3.50
CA ALA A 368 31.68 -8.40 4.77
C ALA A 368 31.20 -9.85 4.57
N ALA A 369 30.33 -10.12 3.60
CA ALA A 369 29.90 -11.48 3.26
C ALA A 369 31.10 -12.34 2.82
N ASP A 370 31.98 -11.80 1.97
CA ASP A 370 33.21 -12.46 1.56
C ASP A 370 34.16 -12.73 2.75
N GLN A 371 34.17 -11.85 3.75
CA GLN A 371 34.94 -12.08 4.97
C GLN A 371 34.38 -13.23 5.83
N VAL A 372 33.05 -13.38 5.87
CA VAL A 372 32.39 -14.53 6.51
C VAL A 372 32.83 -15.83 5.83
N LEU A 373 32.82 -15.86 4.49
CA LEU A 373 33.28 -17.03 3.72
C LEU A 373 34.76 -17.33 3.95
N ALA A 374 35.62 -16.32 3.96
CA ALA A 374 37.05 -16.49 4.24
C ALA A 374 37.29 -17.12 5.62
N THR A 375 36.50 -16.72 6.61
CA THR A 375 36.56 -17.27 7.97
C THR A 375 36.11 -18.74 7.98
N ALA A 376 34.99 -19.05 7.33
CA ALA A 376 34.47 -20.41 7.21
C ALA A 376 35.44 -21.36 6.48
N GLN A 377 36.17 -20.85 5.48
CA GLN A 377 37.19 -21.61 4.75
C GLN A 377 38.44 -21.89 5.61
N GLY A 378 38.80 -20.98 6.51
CA GLY A 378 39.98 -21.10 7.39
C GLY A 378 39.78 -21.99 8.63
N THR A 379 38.55 -22.20 9.09
CA THR A 379 38.24 -22.99 10.29
C THR A 379 38.04 -24.48 9.99
N GLY A 380 38.96 -25.12 9.25
CA GLY A 380 38.91 -26.56 8.96
C GLY A 380 38.58 -27.41 10.19
N GLY A 381 37.31 -27.79 10.32
CA GLY A 381 36.75 -28.49 11.46
C GLY A 381 35.44 -29.14 11.06
N GLY A 382 35.53 -30.38 10.56
CA GLY A 382 34.42 -31.33 10.44
C GLY A 382 33.23 -30.90 9.58
N MET A 383 33.21 -31.37 8.32
CA MET A 383 31.93 -31.51 7.61
C MET A 383 30.95 -32.33 8.47
N PRO A 384 29.70 -31.89 8.70
CA PRO A 384 28.61 -32.82 8.95
C PRO A 384 28.43 -33.63 7.67
N GLY A 385 28.60 -34.95 7.74
CA GLY A 385 28.63 -35.85 6.60
C GLY A 385 27.36 -35.82 5.75
N GLY A 386 27.34 -34.93 4.75
CA GLY A 386 26.49 -35.07 3.58
C GLY A 386 27.22 -35.89 2.54
N THR A 387 26.73 -37.08 2.23
CA THR A 387 27.23 -37.96 1.16
C THR A 387 26.96 -37.42 -0.25
N GLY A 388 26.92 -36.10 -0.42
CA GLY A 388 26.75 -35.47 -1.71
C GLY A 388 28.02 -35.66 -2.52
N THR A 389 28.04 -36.63 -3.42
CA THR A 389 28.85 -36.52 -4.63
C THR A 389 28.65 -35.13 -5.23
N PRO A 390 29.70 -34.44 -5.72
CA PRO A 390 29.51 -33.27 -6.58
C PRO A 390 28.44 -33.61 -7.61
N PRO A 391 27.48 -32.71 -7.90
CA PRO A 391 26.51 -32.99 -8.94
C PRO A 391 27.29 -33.37 -10.19
N THR A 392 27.11 -34.60 -10.67
CA THR A 392 27.31 -34.85 -12.09
C THR A 392 26.28 -33.95 -12.75
N ASP A 393 26.77 -32.87 -13.33
CA ASP A 393 26.14 -32.11 -14.38
C ASP A 393 25.40 -33.09 -15.29
N GLY A 394 24.10 -33.23 -15.03
CA GLY A 394 23.24 -34.06 -15.84
C GLY A 394 23.38 -33.54 -17.25
N THR A 395 23.81 -34.41 -18.15
CA THR A 395 23.90 -34.15 -19.59
C THR A 395 22.48 -33.90 -20.12
N GLY A 396 21.96 -32.71 -19.89
CA GLY A 396 20.72 -32.25 -20.48
C GLY A 396 20.91 -32.28 -21.99
N VAL A 397 20.03 -32.99 -22.70
CA VAL A 397 20.02 -32.98 -24.16
C VAL A 397 19.83 -31.53 -24.62
N PRO A 398 20.70 -30.99 -25.50
CA PRO A 398 20.61 -29.59 -25.94
C PRO A 398 19.29 -29.34 -26.69
N PRO A 399 18.58 -28.24 -26.42
CA PRO A 399 17.57 -27.74 -27.35
C PRO A 399 18.26 -27.24 -28.63
N THR A 400 17.70 -27.58 -29.79
CA THR A 400 18.28 -27.29 -31.12
C THR A 400 17.92 -25.89 -31.66
N ASP A 401 17.52 -24.94 -30.81
CA ASP A 401 16.79 -23.72 -31.23
C ASP A 401 17.56 -22.39 -31.09
N GLY A 402 18.88 -22.43 -30.90
CA GLY A 402 19.72 -21.21 -30.92
C GLY A 402 19.71 -20.40 -29.62
N THR A 403 19.25 -20.99 -28.52
CA THR A 403 19.55 -20.50 -27.16
C THR A 403 21.02 -20.79 -26.83
N GLY A 404 21.79 -19.75 -26.51
CA GLY A 404 23.16 -19.93 -26.02
C GLY A 404 23.14 -20.77 -24.76
N THR A 405 23.95 -21.84 -24.72
CA THR A 405 24.11 -22.71 -23.56
C THR A 405 24.74 -21.93 -22.41
N PRO A 406 24.30 -22.10 -21.14
CA PRO A 406 25.13 -21.79 -20.00
C PRO A 406 26.47 -22.55 -20.14
N PRO A 407 27.60 -22.00 -19.67
CA PRO A 407 28.88 -22.71 -19.74
C PRO A 407 28.73 -24.07 -19.05
N THR A 408 29.12 -25.16 -19.72
CA THR A 408 29.44 -26.40 -19.01
C THR A 408 30.59 -26.07 -18.07
N GLY A 409 30.37 -26.14 -16.76
CA GLY A 409 31.39 -25.91 -15.76
C GLY A 409 32.47 -26.99 -15.78
N THR A 410 33.32 -27.02 -16.80
CA THR A 410 34.52 -27.83 -16.76
C THR A 410 35.56 -27.09 -15.92
N PHE A 411 35.65 -27.49 -14.65
CA PHE A 411 36.83 -27.19 -13.84
C PHE A 411 38.09 -27.64 -14.61
N PRO A 412 39.14 -26.81 -14.73
CA PRO A 412 40.36 -27.20 -15.41
C PRO A 412 41.08 -28.27 -14.56
N GLY A 413 40.94 -29.55 -14.93
CA GLY A 413 41.61 -30.62 -14.19
C GLY A 413 41.19 -32.05 -14.51
N THR A 414 40.88 -32.42 -15.76
CA THR A 414 40.73 -33.84 -16.14
C THR A 414 41.52 -34.17 -17.41
N GLY A 415 42.81 -33.81 -17.41
CA GLY A 415 43.76 -34.31 -18.40
C GLY A 415 44.28 -35.68 -18.00
N THR A 416 43.79 -36.75 -18.63
CA THR A 416 44.38 -38.10 -18.55
C THR A 416 45.72 -38.12 -19.31
N GLY A 417 46.80 -37.76 -18.63
CA GLY A 417 48.17 -37.83 -19.18
C GLY A 417 49.01 -38.88 -18.46
N THR A 418 49.16 -40.05 -19.07
CA THR A 418 50.11 -41.08 -18.64
C THR A 418 51.54 -40.64 -19.00
N GLY A 419 52.35 -40.27 -18.01
CA GLY A 419 53.76 -39.93 -18.20
C GLY A 419 54.58 -40.30 -16.97
N THR A 420 55.35 -41.39 -17.07
CA THR A 420 56.28 -41.88 -16.06
C THR A 420 57.55 -41.04 -16.03
N GLY A 421 57.92 -40.49 -14.86
CA GLY A 421 59.20 -39.81 -14.64
C GLY A 421 59.52 -39.70 -13.15
N THR A 422 60.62 -40.30 -12.74
CA THR A 422 61.06 -40.53 -11.36
C THR A 422 61.90 -39.39 -10.77
N GLY A 423 61.63 -39.00 -9.51
CA GLY A 423 62.68 -38.59 -8.55
C GLY A 423 62.50 -37.26 -7.78
N THR A 424 62.16 -37.36 -6.49
CA THR A 424 62.77 -36.74 -5.26
C THR A 424 61.69 -36.33 -4.23
N PRO A 425 61.79 -36.69 -2.93
CA PRO A 425 60.65 -36.67 -2.01
C PRO A 425 60.54 -35.39 -1.17
N GLY A 426 59.39 -34.72 -1.24
CA GLY A 426 59.07 -33.55 -0.41
C GLY A 426 57.90 -32.73 -0.95
N GLY A 427 56.75 -33.37 -1.19
CA GLY A 427 55.53 -32.68 -1.62
C GLY A 427 54.33 -33.55 -1.30
N GLN A 428 53.59 -33.20 -0.25
CA GLN A 428 52.26 -33.76 -0.05
C GLN A 428 51.39 -33.23 -1.20
N GLY A 429 51.10 -34.13 -2.14
CA GLY A 429 50.14 -33.87 -3.21
C GLY A 429 48.77 -33.62 -2.61
N THR A 430 48.31 -32.38 -2.67
CA THR A 430 46.91 -32.00 -2.48
C THR A 430 46.28 -31.89 -3.87
N GLY A 431 45.85 -33.03 -4.42
CA GLY A 431 44.93 -33.06 -5.56
C GLY A 431 43.51 -32.66 -5.13
N GLY A 432 43.37 -31.46 -4.56
CA GLY A 432 42.11 -30.91 -4.06
C GLY A 432 42.02 -29.43 -4.42
N MET A 433 40.87 -29.05 -4.99
CA MET A 433 40.33 -27.68 -5.13
C MET A 433 41.38 -26.57 -5.03
N ALA A 434 41.92 -26.09 -6.16
CA ALA A 434 42.68 -24.85 -6.17
C ALA A 434 41.88 -23.74 -5.46
N ALA A 435 42.51 -23.05 -4.51
CA ALA A 435 41.86 -22.22 -3.50
C ALA A 435 40.88 -21.18 -4.07
N MET A 436 39.57 -21.38 -3.85
CA MET A 436 38.55 -20.34 -4.02
C MET A 436 38.90 -19.19 -3.06
N GLY A 437 39.48 -18.10 -3.56
CA GLY A 437 39.85 -16.96 -2.70
C GLY A 437 38.62 -16.13 -2.32
N TYR A 438 38.28 -16.13 -1.03
CA TYR A 438 37.28 -15.24 -0.41
C TYR A 438 37.96 -14.25 0.53
N GLY A 439 37.31 -13.12 0.79
CA GLY A 439 37.73 -12.16 1.81
C GLY A 439 37.58 -10.72 1.37
N SER A 440 37.33 -9.85 2.35
CA SER A 440 37.24 -8.40 2.14
C SER A 440 38.52 -7.80 1.54
N ASP A 441 39.67 -8.41 1.83
CA ASP A 441 40.99 -8.00 1.33
C ASP A 441 41.24 -8.33 -0.14
N LEU A 442 40.34 -9.08 -0.79
CA LEU A 442 40.49 -9.49 -2.20
C LEU A 442 39.77 -8.56 -3.18
N TYR A 443 39.18 -7.47 -2.71
CA TYR A 443 38.62 -6.46 -3.60
C TYR A 443 39.70 -5.52 -4.10
N SER A 444 39.59 -5.04 -5.32
CA SER A 444 40.55 -4.18 -5.99
C SER A 444 39.90 -2.96 -6.62
N ILE A 445 40.72 -1.92 -6.82
CA ILE A 445 40.40 -0.74 -7.63
C ILE A 445 41.38 -0.65 -8.81
N ALA A 446 40.84 -0.43 -10.01
CA ALA A 446 41.62 -0.22 -11.22
C ALA A 446 41.03 0.91 -12.08
N PHE A 447 41.89 1.53 -12.87
CA PHE A 447 41.54 2.48 -13.91
C PHE A 447 41.97 1.92 -15.26
N VAL A 448 40.99 1.60 -16.11
CA VAL A 448 41.22 1.24 -17.51
C VAL A 448 41.17 2.54 -18.31
N GLY A 449 42.31 3.01 -18.78
CA GLY A 449 42.53 4.38 -19.24
C GLY A 449 42.92 5.35 -18.11
N THR A 450 43.29 6.56 -18.50
CA THR A 450 43.68 7.62 -17.55
C THR A 450 42.43 8.40 -17.11
N PRO A 451 42.19 8.60 -15.79
CA PRO A 451 41.09 9.43 -15.31
C PRO A 451 41.08 10.81 -15.95
N SER A 452 40.00 11.11 -16.67
CA SER A 452 39.86 12.33 -17.45
C SER A 452 38.42 12.79 -17.54
N THR A 453 38.21 14.10 -17.61
CA THR A 453 36.89 14.69 -17.90
C THR A 453 36.59 14.75 -19.40
N SER A 454 37.56 14.47 -20.26
CA SER A 454 37.45 14.63 -21.72
C SER A 454 37.81 13.38 -22.52
N ALA A 455 38.61 12.46 -21.96
CA ALA A 455 38.95 11.19 -22.57
C ALA A 455 38.19 10.05 -21.88
N PRO A 456 37.83 8.98 -22.60
CA PRO A 456 37.12 7.86 -22.01
C PRO A 456 38.02 7.03 -21.08
N TRP A 457 37.46 6.59 -19.95
CA TRP A 457 38.13 5.70 -19.00
C TRP A 457 37.11 4.93 -18.15
N ILE A 458 37.54 3.82 -17.54
CA ILE A 458 36.69 2.97 -16.69
C ILE A 458 37.25 2.95 -15.27
N LEU A 459 36.41 3.27 -14.30
CA LEU A 459 36.61 2.89 -12.91
C LEU A 459 36.13 1.45 -12.74
N GLN A 460 37.06 0.54 -12.47
CA GLN A 460 36.74 -0.84 -12.10
C GLN A 460 36.89 -1.02 -10.58
N VAL A 461 35.83 -1.53 -9.96
CA VAL A 461 35.83 -1.99 -8.56
C VAL A 461 35.36 -3.43 -8.56
N ILE A 462 36.26 -4.36 -8.23
CA ILE A 462 36.03 -5.79 -8.43
C ILE A 462 36.44 -6.60 -7.20
N GLY A 463 35.78 -7.73 -6.97
CA GLY A 463 36.00 -8.66 -5.86
C GLY A 463 35.61 -10.08 -6.26
N HIS A 464 35.36 -10.96 -5.29
CA HIS A 464 34.79 -12.28 -5.57
C HIS A 464 33.33 -12.15 -6.04
N HIS A 465 32.53 -11.46 -5.24
CA HIS A 465 31.10 -11.28 -5.46
C HIS A 465 30.73 -9.93 -6.10
N LEU A 466 31.68 -9.24 -6.74
CA LEU A 466 31.43 -7.91 -7.30
C LEU A 466 32.25 -7.64 -8.55
N ALA A 467 31.62 -7.07 -9.57
CA ALA A 467 32.31 -6.30 -10.58
C ALA A 467 31.49 -5.07 -10.99
N TYR A 468 31.96 -3.88 -10.63
CA TYR A 468 31.46 -2.61 -11.15
C TYR A 468 32.42 -2.06 -12.21
N ASN A 469 31.90 -1.89 -13.42
CA ASN A 469 32.62 -1.28 -14.54
C ASN A 469 31.95 0.06 -14.88
N ILE A 470 32.41 1.15 -14.25
CA ILE A 470 31.80 2.47 -14.42
C ILE A 470 32.64 3.26 -15.43
N THR A 471 32.09 3.48 -16.63
CA THR A 471 32.79 4.20 -17.69
C THR A 471 32.38 5.66 -17.72
N TYR A 472 33.37 6.54 -17.76
CA TYR A 472 33.21 7.97 -17.95
C TYR A 472 33.70 8.34 -19.35
N ASN A 473 32.85 8.98 -20.13
CA ASN A 473 33.14 9.50 -21.47
C ASN A 473 32.56 10.93 -21.57
N ALA A 474 33.13 11.81 -22.41
CA ALA A 474 32.90 13.27 -22.46
C ALA A 474 31.43 13.74 -22.62
N GLY A 475 30.48 12.82 -22.80
CA GLY A 475 29.03 13.09 -22.71
C GLY A 475 28.18 11.88 -22.29
N LYS A 476 28.78 10.81 -21.75
CA LYS A 476 28.06 9.57 -21.40
C LYS A 476 28.75 8.91 -20.20
N VAL A 477 27.99 8.66 -19.13
CA VAL A 477 28.43 7.80 -18.03
C VAL A 477 27.64 6.51 -18.10
N SER A 478 28.35 5.39 -18.11
CA SER A 478 27.74 4.06 -18.03
C SER A 478 28.14 3.39 -16.72
N ALA A 479 27.20 2.70 -16.11
CA ALA A 479 27.39 1.92 -14.90
C ALA A 479 27.49 0.41 -15.16
N THR A 480 27.56 0.02 -16.44
CA THR A 480 27.43 -1.38 -16.84
C THR A 480 28.60 -1.84 -17.71
N PRO A 481 28.94 -3.15 -17.70
CA PRO A 481 28.28 -4.22 -16.95
C PRO A 481 28.55 -4.18 -15.45
N ALA A 482 27.53 -4.52 -14.67
CA ALA A 482 27.59 -4.61 -13.22
C ALA A 482 27.18 -6.03 -12.77
N PHE A 483 28.13 -6.78 -12.24
CA PHE A 483 27.89 -8.10 -11.65
C PHE A 483 27.89 -8.00 -10.13
N VAL A 484 26.96 -8.71 -9.50
CA VAL A 484 26.93 -8.89 -8.06
C VAL A 484 26.59 -10.35 -7.76
N GLY A 485 27.37 -10.96 -6.88
CA GLY A 485 27.03 -12.22 -6.24
C GLY A 485 26.81 -12.02 -4.74
N VAL A 486 26.35 -13.03 -4.00
CA VAL A 486 26.44 -13.01 -2.53
C VAL A 486 26.27 -14.42 -1.93
N GLU A 487 27.22 -14.79 -1.08
CA GLU A 487 27.11 -15.89 -0.14
C GLU A 487 27.83 -15.51 1.18
N PRO A 488 27.27 -15.80 2.37
CA PRO A 488 25.89 -16.17 2.58
C PRO A 488 24.94 -14.98 2.30
N PRO A 489 23.67 -15.24 1.95
CA PRO A 489 22.71 -14.17 1.62
C PRO A 489 22.34 -13.30 2.83
N ASN A 490 22.70 -13.72 4.04
CA ASN A 490 22.53 -13.00 5.29
C ASN A 490 23.25 -13.71 6.42
N TRP A 491 23.48 -12.96 7.50
CA TRP A 491 24.04 -13.45 8.75
C TRP A 491 23.75 -12.46 9.89
N THR A 492 24.01 -12.89 11.13
CA THR A 492 24.01 -12.00 12.29
C THR A 492 25.39 -11.98 12.94
N VAL A 493 25.82 -10.80 13.35
CA VAL A 493 27.02 -10.59 14.16
C VAL A 493 26.60 -10.23 15.58
N ALA A 494 26.91 -11.10 16.54
CA ALA A 494 26.66 -10.84 17.96
C ALA A 494 27.61 -9.77 18.51
N ALA A 495 27.33 -9.25 19.71
CA ALA A 495 28.13 -8.19 20.33
C ALA A 495 29.59 -8.59 20.61
N ASP A 496 29.87 -9.89 20.73
CA ASP A 496 31.21 -10.46 20.89
C ASP A 496 31.93 -10.75 19.56
N GLY A 497 31.30 -10.44 18.42
CA GLY A 497 31.82 -10.69 17.08
C GLY A 497 31.47 -12.06 16.51
N THR A 498 30.73 -12.91 17.23
CA THR A 498 30.31 -14.23 16.74
C THR A 498 29.40 -14.09 15.52
N VAL A 499 29.74 -14.78 14.43
CA VAL A 499 28.96 -14.81 13.19
C VAL A 499 28.04 -16.03 13.16
N THR A 500 26.75 -15.81 12.94
CA THR A 500 25.75 -16.87 12.78
C THR A 500 25.12 -16.82 11.40
N VAL A 501 25.33 -17.88 10.61
CA VAL A 501 24.85 -18.02 9.22
C VAL A 501 23.64 -18.96 9.18
N THR A 502 22.60 -18.62 9.92
CA THR A 502 21.27 -19.26 9.88
C THR A 502 20.32 -18.36 10.67
N ASN A 503 20.16 -17.09 10.28
CA ASN A 503 19.29 -16.19 11.01
C ASN A 503 17.83 -16.35 10.57
N ASP A 504 17.07 -17.23 11.24
CA ASP A 504 15.60 -17.30 11.20
C ASP A 504 14.90 -16.05 11.79
N GLY A 505 15.65 -14.97 12.00
CA GLY A 505 15.22 -13.72 12.60
C GLY A 505 15.27 -13.71 14.13
N THR A 506 15.69 -14.81 14.78
CA THR A 506 15.67 -14.93 16.25
C THR A 506 17.02 -14.67 16.92
N ALA A 507 18.13 -14.64 16.16
CA ALA A 507 19.47 -14.42 16.72
C ALA A 507 19.67 -12.95 17.12
N ALA A 508 20.13 -12.73 18.36
CA ALA A 508 20.46 -11.39 18.86
C ALA A 508 21.77 -10.88 18.23
N GLY A 509 21.76 -9.65 17.72
CA GLY A 509 22.94 -9.01 17.14
C GLY A 509 22.60 -8.09 15.95
N THR A 510 23.63 -7.66 15.23
CA THR A 510 23.49 -6.89 14.00
C THR A 510 23.24 -7.84 12.82
N ALA A 511 22.05 -7.74 12.22
CA ALA A 511 21.70 -8.50 11.04
C ALA A 511 22.24 -7.84 9.77
N HIS A 512 22.73 -8.66 8.85
CA HIS A 512 23.22 -8.27 7.53
C HIS A 512 22.48 -9.07 6.47
N ALA A 513 22.07 -8.42 5.38
CA ALA A 513 21.39 -9.04 4.24
C ALA A 513 21.77 -8.27 2.96
N PRO A 514 22.94 -8.59 2.37
CA PRO A 514 23.38 -7.91 1.16
C PRO A 514 22.37 -8.16 0.04
N MET A 515 22.24 -7.18 -0.86
CA MET A 515 21.30 -7.23 -1.99
C MET A 515 19.82 -7.34 -1.62
N GLU A 516 19.40 -7.13 -0.36
CA GLU A 516 18.00 -7.30 0.04
C GLU A 516 17.02 -6.45 -0.79
N LYS A 517 17.43 -5.25 -1.22
CA LYS A 517 16.63 -4.42 -2.13
C LYS A 517 16.40 -5.09 -3.49
N GLN A 518 17.45 -5.64 -4.10
CA GLN A 518 17.37 -6.36 -5.36
C GLN A 518 16.56 -7.64 -5.20
N ARG A 519 16.86 -8.45 -4.17
CA ARG A 519 16.14 -9.70 -3.88
C ARG A 519 14.66 -9.46 -3.65
N ALA A 520 14.28 -8.50 -2.81
CA ALA A 520 12.88 -8.17 -2.54
C ALA A 520 12.14 -7.68 -3.79
N ALA A 521 12.78 -6.87 -4.63
CA ALA A 521 12.19 -6.42 -5.88
C ALA A 521 11.98 -7.58 -6.87
N THR A 522 12.97 -8.48 -7.01
CA THR A 522 12.85 -9.73 -7.80
C THR A 522 11.73 -10.61 -7.27
N TYR A 523 11.68 -10.85 -5.96
CA TYR A 523 10.66 -11.66 -5.30
C TYR A 523 9.26 -11.12 -5.56
N ASN A 524 9.03 -9.83 -5.33
CA ASN A 524 7.71 -9.23 -5.52
C ASN A 524 7.25 -9.30 -6.99
N LEU A 525 8.17 -9.09 -7.93
CA LEU A 525 7.89 -9.23 -9.36
C LEU A 525 7.55 -10.67 -9.73
N ALA A 526 8.36 -11.64 -9.28
CA ALA A 526 8.15 -13.05 -9.53
C ALA A 526 6.83 -13.55 -8.93
N GLU A 527 6.51 -13.17 -7.70
CA GLU A 527 5.24 -13.52 -7.05
C GLU A 527 4.04 -12.94 -7.81
N ALA A 528 4.11 -11.66 -8.21
CA ALA A 528 3.03 -11.01 -8.94
C ALA A 528 2.78 -11.60 -10.34
N ILE A 529 3.83 -12.09 -11.01
CA ILE A 529 3.71 -12.77 -12.31
C ILE A 529 3.21 -14.21 -12.13
N GLN A 530 3.78 -14.96 -11.18
CA GLN A 530 3.43 -16.37 -10.94
C GLN A 530 2.05 -16.54 -10.31
N GLY A 531 1.53 -15.53 -9.61
CA GLY A 531 0.21 -15.55 -8.99
C GLY A 531 -0.97 -15.44 -9.98
N ASP A 532 -0.72 -15.09 -11.24
CA ASP A 532 -1.72 -15.03 -12.31
C ASP A 532 -1.35 -16.04 -13.39
N ALA A 533 -2.27 -16.98 -13.68
CA ALA A 533 -2.02 -18.11 -14.57
C ALA A 533 -1.70 -17.68 -16.02
N THR A 534 -2.29 -16.59 -16.50
CA THR A 534 -2.05 -16.07 -17.85
C THR A 534 -0.66 -15.45 -17.94
N THR A 535 -0.31 -14.60 -16.97
CA THR A 535 1.02 -13.97 -16.95
C THR A 535 2.13 -14.96 -16.63
N ALA A 536 1.87 -15.95 -15.77
CA ALA A 536 2.79 -17.03 -15.45
C ALA A 536 3.14 -17.85 -16.70
N ALA A 537 2.14 -18.27 -17.48
CA ALA A 537 2.38 -19.02 -18.71
C ALA A 537 3.17 -18.20 -19.75
N ALA A 538 2.86 -16.92 -19.90
CA ALA A 538 3.52 -16.03 -20.86
C ALA A 538 4.97 -15.67 -20.47
N ALA A 539 5.28 -15.59 -19.18
CA ALA A 539 6.60 -15.23 -18.69
C ALA A 539 7.56 -16.43 -18.54
N ARG A 540 7.05 -17.66 -18.56
CA ARG A 540 7.84 -18.85 -18.24
C ARG A 540 8.81 -19.22 -19.36
N LEU A 541 10.09 -19.38 -19.00
CA LEU A 541 11.14 -19.94 -19.83
C LEU A 541 11.18 -21.46 -19.71
N SER A 542 11.54 -22.13 -20.81
CA SER A 542 11.95 -23.53 -20.81
C SER A 542 13.41 -23.66 -20.42
N GLY A 543 13.75 -24.69 -19.65
CA GLY A 543 15.14 -25.01 -19.29
C GLY A 543 15.48 -24.68 -17.83
N THR A 544 16.74 -24.98 -17.49
CA THR A 544 17.32 -24.79 -16.16
C THR A 544 18.47 -23.79 -16.27
N PHE A 545 18.52 -22.83 -15.36
CA PHE A 545 19.50 -21.75 -15.37
C PHE A 545 20.38 -21.87 -14.13
N THR A 546 21.62 -22.30 -14.32
CA THR A 546 22.58 -22.52 -13.23
C THR A 546 23.41 -21.29 -12.91
N ASP A 547 23.46 -20.31 -13.82
CA ASP A 547 24.15 -19.03 -13.62
C ASP A 547 23.50 -17.94 -14.50
N VAL A 548 23.95 -16.69 -14.35
CA VAL A 548 23.66 -15.60 -15.27
C VAL A 548 24.19 -15.93 -16.67
N ILE A 549 23.41 -15.62 -17.69
CA ILE A 549 23.72 -15.93 -19.09
C ILE A 549 24.71 -14.90 -19.64
N MET A 550 24.62 -13.65 -19.18
CA MET A 550 25.39 -12.52 -19.70
C MET A 550 26.54 -12.08 -18.77
N GLY A 551 27.00 -12.97 -17.89
CA GLY A 551 28.17 -12.76 -17.03
C GLY A 551 29.52 -12.79 -17.79
N ALA A 552 30.63 -12.68 -17.06
CA ALA A 552 31.98 -12.62 -17.66
C ALA A 552 32.34 -13.85 -18.52
N SER A 553 31.84 -15.04 -18.14
CA SER A 553 32.09 -16.32 -18.81
C SER A 553 30.95 -16.77 -19.73
N GLY A 554 29.78 -16.14 -19.67
CA GLY A 554 28.61 -16.48 -20.48
C GLY A 554 28.73 -15.93 -21.90
N ASN A 555 28.52 -16.76 -22.93
CA ASN A 555 28.65 -16.43 -24.36
C ASN A 555 29.97 -15.75 -24.79
N SER A 556 31.02 -15.87 -23.97
CA SER A 556 32.33 -15.24 -24.15
C SER A 556 32.27 -13.73 -24.42
N ASP A 557 32.39 -12.91 -23.36
CA ASP A 557 32.62 -11.45 -23.41
C ASP A 557 33.86 -11.07 -24.28
N GLY A 558 34.61 -12.07 -24.77
CA GLY A 558 35.65 -11.98 -25.79
C GLY A 558 35.19 -11.42 -27.16
N ASN A 559 33.88 -11.39 -27.45
CA ASN A 559 33.32 -10.71 -28.63
C ASN A 559 32.25 -9.67 -28.23
N PHE A 560 32.64 -8.68 -27.43
CA PHE A 560 31.78 -7.61 -26.90
C PHE A 560 30.88 -6.89 -27.94
N LYS A 561 31.30 -6.78 -29.21
CA LYS A 561 30.47 -6.26 -30.33
C LYS A 561 29.46 -7.25 -30.92
N SER A 562 29.52 -8.51 -30.51
CA SER A 562 28.67 -9.62 -30.96
C SER A 562 27.97 -10.31 -29.77
N LEU A 563 27.81 -9.61 -28.63
CA LEU A 563 26.93 -10.10 -27.57
C LEU A 563 25.51 -10.23 -28.15
N VAL A 564 25.16 -11.45 -28.53
CA VAL A 564 23.83 -11.76 -29.04
C VAL A 564 22.91 -11.93 -27.83
N TYR A 565 22.18 -10.87 -27.49
CA TYR A 565 21.15 -10.95 -26.48
C TYR A 565 20.07 -11.95 -26.94
N PRO A 566 19.70 -12.93 -26.11
CA PRO A 566 18.63 -13.87 -26.44
C PRO A 566 17.32 -13.14 -26.76
N THR A 567 16.82 -13.28 -27.99
CA THR A 567 15.53 -12.71 -28.43
C THR A 567 14.42 -13.75 -28.56
N SER A 568 14.72 -15.05 -28.47
CA SER A 568 13.70 -16.10 -28.36
C SER A 568 13.14 -16.15 -26.93
N ASN A 569 11.88 -16.55 -26.78
CA ASN A 569 11.22 -16.70 -25.48
C ASN A 569 11.37 -15.46 -24.58
N ARG A 570 11.12 -14.25 -25.11
CA ARG A 570 11.40 -12.98 -24.40
C ARG A 570 10.66 -12.85 -23.07
N GLY A 571 9.54 -13.56 -22.91
CA GLY A 571 8.71 -13.59 -21.71
C GLY A 571 7.44 -12.75 -21.88
N LEU A 572 6.91 -12.26 -20.76
CA LEU A 572 5.73 -11.42 -20.69
C LEU A 572 6.09 -9.97 -21.01
N GLN A 573 5.47 -9.40 -22.04
CA GLN A 573 5.64 -7.99 -22.40
C GLN A 573 4.98 -7.07 -21.37
N TYR A 574 5.63 -5.97 -21.01
CA TYR A 574 5.15 -4.99 -20.03
C TYR A 574 3.74 -4.47 -20.34
N THR A 575 3.41 -4.26 -21.62
CA THR A 575 2.09 -3.75 -22.02
C THR A 575 0.95 -4.69 -21.63
N ALA A 576 1.21 -6.01 -21.60
CA ALA A 576 0.25 -7.04 -21.21
C ALA A 576 0.09 -7.21 -19.69
N MET A 577 0.90 -6.52 -18.88
CA MET A 577 0.86 -6.62 -17.42
C MET A 577 -0.23 -5.76 -16.78
N ASN A 578 -0.72 -6.22 -15.62
CA ASN A 578 -1.59 -5.42 -14.77
C ASN A 578 -0.81 -4.30 -14.05
N ALA A 579 -1.53 -3.39 -13.36
CA ALA A 579 -0.92 -2.23 -12.73
C ALA A 579 0.13 -2.58 -11.65
N ALA A 580 -0.11 -3.63 -10.86
CA ALA A 580 0.81 -4.07 -9.81
C ALA A 580 2.10 -4.64 -10.40
N GLN A 581 1.99 -5.54 -11.38
CA GLN A 581 3.12 -6.12 -12.11
C GLN A 581 3.96 -5.01 -12.77
N LYS A 582 3.32 -4.04 -13.44
CA LYS A 582 3.97 -2.86 -14.03
C LYS A 582 4.75 -2.05 -13.00
N GLY A 583 4.21 -1.91 -11.79
CA GLY A 583 4.90 -1.27 -10.66
C GLY A 583 6.14 -2.05 -10.23
N TYR A 584 6.05 -3.38 -10.12
CA TYR A 584 7.18 -4.21 -9.72
C TYR A 584 8.31 -4.28 -10.75
N VAL A 585 8.03 -4.19 -12.05
CA VAL A 585 9.08 -4.05 -13.08
C VAL A 585 9.88 -2.77 -12.88
N ARG A 586 9.20 -1.64 -12.64
CA ARG A 586 9.85 -0.35 -12.38
C ARG A 586 10.71 -0.42 -11.12
N ALA A 587 10.15 -0.96 -10.03
CA ALA A 587 10.85 -1.12 -8.75
C ALA A 587 12.08 -2.05 -8.87
N ALA A 588 11.99 -3.11 -9.67
CA ALA A 588 13.12 -3.98 -9.96
C ALA A 588 14.22 -3.21 -10.70
N ILE A 589 13.93 -2.51 -11.80
CA ILE A 589 14.96 -1.70 -12.50
C ILE A 589 15.61 -0.66 -11.56
N GLU A 590 14.80 0.02 -10.74
CA GLU A 590 15.27 0.99 -9.74
C GLU A 590 16.24 0.40 -8.72
N ALA A 591 16.03 -0.84 -8.28
CA ALA A 591 16.88 -1.47 -7.26
C ALA A 591 18.34 -1.64 -7.70
N TRP A 592 18.61 -1.80 -9.00
CA TRP A 592 19.96 -1.88 -9.55
C TRP A 592 20.49 -0.48 -9.86
N VAL A 593 19.71 0.34 -10.56
CA VAL A 593 20.18 1.63 -11.06
C VAL A 593 20.49 2.60 -9.92
N ASN A 594 19.71 2.59 -8.84
CA ASN A 594 19.91 3.48 -7.68
C ASN A 594 21.12 3.11 -6.81
N THR A 595 21.91 2.10 -7.17
CA THR A 595 23.24 1.87 -6.57
C THR A 595 24.28 2.90 -7.06
N GLN A 596 24.04 3.52 -8.21
CA GLN A 596 24.95 4.46 -8.86
C GLN A 596 24.76 5.88 -8.34
N ALA A 597 25.74 6.75 -8.55
CA ALA A 597 25.61 8.17 -8.25
C ALA A 597 24.31 8.76 -8.84
N HIS A 598 23.69 9.70 -8.10
CA HIS A 598 22.31 10.13 -8.37
C HIS A 598 22.09 10.68 -9.79
N ASP A 599 23.04 11.42 -10.35
CA ASP A 599 22.97 11.96 -11.71
C ASP A 599 23.02 10.87 -12.78
N VAL A 600 23.87 9.86 -12.58
CA VAL A 600 23.94 8.66 -13.42
C VAL A 600 22.64 7.88 -13.33
N ALA A 601 22.17 7.59 -12.11
CA ALA A 601 20.96 6.84 -11.87
C ALA A 601 19.72 7.54 -12.45
N ALA A 602 19.57 8.84 -12.22
CA ALA A 602 18.44 9.62 -12.71
C ALA A 602 18.35 9.63 -14.24
N THR A 603 19.50 9.70 -14.92
CA THR A 603 19.54 9.66 -16.39
C THR A 603 19.15 8.27 -16.91
N LEU A 604 19.80 7.21 -16.40
CA LEU A 604 19.51 5.83 -16.82
C LEU A 604 18.06 5.42 -16.54
N LEU A 605 17.52 5.80 -15.38
CA LEU A 605 16.10 5.58 -15.08
C LEU A 605 15.19 6.31 -16.07
N GLY A 606 15.54 7.54 -16.46
CA GLY A 606 14.86 8.30 -17.51
C GLY A 606 14.77 7.58 -18.85
N GLU A 607 15.78 6.80 -19.18
CA GLU A 607 15.83 6.07 -20.44
C GLU A 607 15.12 4.72 -20.31
N TYR A 608 15.37 3.99 -19.22
CA TYR A 608 14.83 2.65 -18.99
C TYR A 608 13.35 2.62 -18.65
N LEU A 609 12.85 3.64 -17.95
CA LEU A 609 11.47 3.68 -17.46
C LEU A 609 10.57 4.63 -18.26
N SER A 610 11.03 5.09 -19.41
CA SER A 610 10.20 5.82 -20.39
C SER A 610 9.09 4.90 -20.89
N ASP A 611 7.94 5.47 -21.26
CA ASP A 611 6.78 4.67 -21.67
C ASP A 611 7.09 3.84 -22.93
N ASP A 612 7.89 4.39 -23.86
CA ASP A 612 8.36 3.68 -25.05
C ASP A 612 9.32 2.52 -24.71
N ALA A 613 10.28 2.75 -23.81
CA ALA A 613 11.21 1.70 -23.40
C ALA A 613 10.48 0.58 -22.64
N LEU A 614 9.58 0.94 -21.73
CA LEU A 614 8.79 -0.02 -20.98
C LEU A 614 7.84 -0.79 -21.89
N ALA A 615 7.18 -0.16 -22.85
CA ALA A 615 6.32 -0.85 -23.80
C ALA A 615 7.04 -1.97 -24.57
N GLN A 616 8.36 -1.86 -24.73
CA GLN A 616 9.24 -2.83 -25.38
C GLN A 616 10.03 -3.72 -24.40
N THR A 617 9.73 -3.62 -23.10
CA THR A 617 10.37 -4.41 -22.04
C THR A 617 9.60 -5.69 -21.77
N TYR A 618 10.32 -6.79 -21.59
CA TYR A 618 9.80 -8.11 -21.30
C TYR A 618 10.35 -8.61 -19.96
N VAL A 619 9.54 -9.39 -19.25
CA VAL A 619 9.96 -10.10 -18.05
C VAL A 619 9.78 -11.59 -18.25
N ALA A 620 10.82 -12.35 -17.94
CA ALA A 620 10.80 -13.80 -18.02
C ALA A 620 11.27 -14.42 -16.71
N TYR A 621 10.79 -15.62 -16.39
CA TYR A 621 11.28 -16.39 -15.25
C TYR A 621 11.44 -17.86 -15.61
N ALA A 622 12.34 -18.56 -14.90
CA ALA A 622 12.44 -20.00 -14.94
C ALA A 622 12.21 -20.59 -13.55
N VAL A 623 11.65 -21.80 -13.53
CA VAL A 623 11.33 -22.55 -12.32
C VAL A 623 12.58 -22.99 -11.57
N GLY A 624 12.44 -23.20 -10.27
CA GLY A 624 13.49 -23.77 -9.43
C GLY A 624 13.74 -25.25 -9.72
N GLN A 625 14.67 -25.83 -8.96
CA GLN A 625 15.08 -27.22 -9.05
C GLN A 625 13.87 -28.13 -8.85
N ASN A 626 13.91 -29.30 -9.50
CA ASN A 626 12.82 -30.28 -9.50
C ASN A 626 11.50 -29.76 -10.09
N GLY A 627 11.54 -28.65 -10.85
CA GLY A 627 10.35 -28.02 -11.43
C GLY A 627 9.54 -27.21 -10.42
N SER A 628 10.11 -26.92 -9.26
CA SER A 628 9.50 -26.13 -8.19
C SER A 628 9.21 -24.69 -8.62
N LYS A 629 8.25 -24.05 -7.96
CA LYS A 629 7.98 -22.62 -8.18
C LYS A 629 9.28 -21.81 -8.06
N ALA A 630 9.46 -20.81 -8.93
CA ALA A 630 10.61 -19.93 -8.80
C ALA A 630 10.50 -19.16 -7.48
N ASP A 631 11.50 -19.33 -6.61
CA ASP A 631 11.52 -18.80 -5.26
C ASP A 631 12.73 -17.89 -5.05
N PHE A 632 12.44 -16.64 -4.71
CA PHE A 632 13.43 -15.62 -4.39
C PHE A 632 13.23 -15.08 -2.98
N SER A 633 12.53 -15.81 -2.11
CA SER A 633 12.22 -15.37 -0.74
C SER A 633 13.47 -15.05 0.08
N ALA A 634 13.29 -14.38 1.23
CA ALA A 634 14.40 -14.13 2.13
C ALA A 634 14.85 -15.47 2.77
N TYR A 635 16.16 -15.74 2.74
CA TYR A 635 16.76 -16.90 3.41
C TYR A 635 17.34 -16.48 4.77
N PRO A 636 17.71 -17.39 5.69
CA PRO A 636 17.53 -18.84 5.66
C PRO A 636 16.08 -19.15 6.04
N ASN A 637 15.29 -19.58 5.08
CA ASN A 637 13.89 -19.88 5.33
C ASN A 637 13.78 -21.30 5.89
N ALA A 638 13.43 -21.44 7.18
CA ALA A 638 13.15 -22.74 7.79
C ALA A 638 11.90 -23.45 7.21
N LYS A 639 11.16 -22.82 6.28
CA LYS A 639 9.95 -23.37 5.63
C LYS A 639 10.10 -23.76 4.16
N ALA A 640 11.23 -23.47 3.52
CA ALA A 640 11.52 -23.93 2.16
C ALA A 640 12.70 -24.90 2.23
N VAL A 641 12.72 -25.95 1.40
CA VAL A 641 13.95 -26.70 1.15
C VAL A 641 14.80 -25.79 0.26
N PRO A 642 15.88 -25.13 0.74
CA PRO A 642 16.57 -24.11 -0.06
C PRO A 642 17.14 -24.66 -1.38
N LEU A 643 17.30 -25.99 -1.46
CA LEU A 643 17.65 -26.70 -2.69
C LEU A 643 16.57 -26.55 -3.78
N ASP A 644 15.28 -26.60 -3.46
CA ASP A 644 14.21 -26.50 -4.46
C ASP A 644 14.15 -25.11 -5.11
N ALA A 645 14.67 -24.08 -4.44
CA ALA A 645 14.78 -22.74 -4.99
C ALA A 645 15.97 -22.56 -5.95
N GLN A 646 16.94 -23.47 -5.96
CA GLN A 646 18.08 -23.41 -6.89
C GLN A 646 17.56 -23.37 -8.33
N HIS A 647 18.29 -22.69 -9.21
CA HIS A 647 17.91 -22.43 -10.60
C HIS A 647 16.71 -21.51 -10.80
N SER A 648 16.09 -20.98 -9.73
CA SER A 648 15.11 -19.90 -9.86
C SER A 648 15.79 -18.73 -10.56
N TYR A 649 15.23 -18.31 -11.69
CA TYR A 649 15.80 -17.30 -12.57
C TYR A 649 14.76 -16.27 -12.94
N LEU A 650 15.13 -15.00 -12.95
CA LEU A 650 14.32 -13.91 -13.45
C LEU A 650 15.14 -13.01 -14.35
N ARG A 651 14.54 -12.56 -15.45
CA ARG A 651 15.14 -11.63 -16.42
C ARG A 651 14.22 -10.47 -16.72
N ILE A 652 14.78 -9.27 -16.78
CA ILE A 652 14.17 -8.06 -17.36
C ILE A 652 14.94 -7.72 -18.63
N ASP A 653 14.23 -7.72 -19.77
CA ASP A 653 14.75 -7.55 -21.11
C ASP A 653 14.09 -6.35 -21.82
N GLY A 654 14.73 -5.18 -21.77
CA GLY A 654 14.30 -3.97 -22.46
C GLY A 654 15.17 -3.59 -23.66
N PRO A 655 14.85 -2.48 -24.35
CA PRO A 655 15.68 -1.98 -25.46
C PRO A 655 17.11 -1.64 -25.05
N ARG A 656 17.29 -1.12 -23.83
CA ARG A 656 18.60 -0.85 -23.22
C ARG A 656 18.87 -1.71 -22.01
N VAL A 657 17.94 -1.80 -21.07
CA VAL A 657 18.15 -2.52 -19.81
C VAL A 657 18.14 -4.04 -20.00
N TRP A 658 19.12 -4.71 -19.41
CA TRP A 658 19.15 -6.17 -19.24
C TRP A 658 19.52 -6.49 -17.80
N ILE A 659 18.61 -7.10 -17.04
CA ILE A 659 18.86 -7.52 -15.65
C ILE A 659 18.54 -9.00 -15.53
N GLU A 660 19.42 -9.77 -14.91
CA GLU A 660 19.18 -11.17 -14.56
C GLU A 660 19.39 -11.37 -13.07
N PHE A 661 18.63 -12.27 -12.46
CA PHE A 661 18.81 -12.71 -11.09
C PHE A 661 18.63 -14.22 -11.05
N VAL A 662 19.63 -14.94 -10.55
CA VAL A 662 19.62 -16.40 -10.44
C VAL A 662 19.95 -16.84 -9.03
N VAL A 663 19.28 -17.89 -8.57
CA VAL A 663 19.51 -18.56 -7.29
C VAL A 663 20.36 -19.80 -7.54
N GLN A 664 21.63 -19.76 -7.14
CA GLN A 664 22.55 -20.89 -7.16
C GLN A 664 22.56 -21.65 -5.82
N GLN A 665 23.15 -22.84 -5.84
CA GLN A 665 23.55 -23.54 -4.63
C GLN A 665 24.72 -22.81 -3.94
N GLY A 666 24.67 -22.67 -2.61
CA GLY A 666 25.82 -22.18 -1.84
C GLY A 666 27.07 -23.06 -2.05
N VAL A 667 28.24 -22.43 -2.12
CA VAL A 667 29.53 -23.12 -2.31
C VAL A 667 30.11 -23.58 -0.97
N LEU A 668 30.19 -22.69 0.02
CA LEU A 668 30.67 -23.04 1.37
C LEU A 668 29.52 -23.45 2.29
N TYR A 669 28.35 -22.85 2.11
CA TYR A 669 27.12 -23.19 2.82
C TYR A 669 26.18 -23.95 1.88
N GLY A 670 26.52 -25.20 1.55
CA GLY A 670 25.85 -26.00 0.51
C GLY A 670 24.34 -26.26 0.68
N THR A 671 23.78 -25.99 1.86
CA THR A 671 22.34 -26.03 2.16
C THR A 671 21.65 -24.67 2.05
N ASN A 672 22.40 -23.60 1.83
CA ASN A 672 21.90 -22.24 1.60
C ASN A 672 21.88 -21.92 0.10
N VAL A 673 21.39 -20.73 -0.22
CA VAL A 673 21.40 -20.17 -1.57
C VAL A 673 22.56 -19.21 -1.76
N HIS A 674 23.01 -19.07 -2.99
CA HIS A 674 23.96 -18.07 -3.46
C HIS A 674 23.29 -17.30 -4.59
N TYR A 675 23.14 -15.99 -4.48
CA TYR A 675 22.57 -15.20 -5.57
C TYR A 675 23.65 -14.73 -6.52
N HIS A 676 23.39 -14.81 -7.83
CA HIS A 676 24.11 -14.05 -8.83
C HIS A 676 23.15 -13.12 -9.57
N THR A 677 23.62 -11.93 -9.92
CA THR A 677 22.90 -10.99 -10.77
C THR A 677 23.86 -10.26 -11.69
N ILE A 678 23.36 -9.95 -12.89
CA ILE A 678 24.03 -9.09 -13.85
C ILE A 678 23.07 -7.99 -14.27
N TRP A 679 23.57 -6.75 -14.35
CA TRP A 679 22.92 -5.63 -15.00
C TRP A 679 23.79 -5.11 -16.14
N ARG A 680 23.21 -5.05 -17.34
CA ARG A 680 23.84 -4.55 -18.58
C ARG A 680 22.97 -3.49 -19.24
N ASP A 681 23.62 -2.58 -19.95
CA ASP A 681 22.99 -1.66 -20.91
C ASP A 681 23.44 -2.04 -22.31
N LYS A 682 22.51 -2.56 -23.12
CA LYS A 682 22.74 -3.05 -24.48
C LYS A 682 23.37 -2.02 -25.42
N THR A 683 23.27 -0.74 -25.10
CA THR A 683 23.75 0.37 -25.92
C THR A 683 24.85 1.19 -25.24
N ALA A 684 25.12 0.94 -23.97
CA ALA A 684 26.01 1.75 -23.16
C ALA A 684 27.01 0.96 -22.31
N ASP A 685 27.01 -0.37 -22.34
CA ASP A 685 28.06 -1.16 -21.69
C ASP A 685 29.46 -0.63 -22.03
N TYR A 686 30.32 -0.52 -21.02
CA TYR A 686 31.63 0.13 -21.09
C TYR A 686 31.61 1.51 -21.78
N GLY A 687 30.55 2.30 -21.53
CA GLY A 687 30.35 3.62 -22.12
C GLY A 687 29.91 3.63 -23.58
N GLY A 688 29.66 2.46 -24.19
CA GLY A 688 29.40 2.32 -25.62
C GLY A 688 30.65 2.57 -26.48
N SER A 689 31.84 2.48 -25.89
CA SER A 689 33.10 2.81 -26.55
C SER A 689 33.73 1.64 -27.32
N PHE A 690 33.25 0.42 -27.09
CA PHE A 690 33.88 -0.81 -27.62
C PHE A 690 32.97 -1.68 -28.44
#